data_AF-A0A2E6Y2I2-F1
#
_entry.id   AF-A0A2E6Y2I2-F1
#
_cell.length_a   1.000
_cell.length_b   1.000
_cell.length_c   1.000
_cell.angle_alpha   90.00
_cell.angle_beta   90.00
_cell.angle_gamma   90.00
#
_symmetry.space_group_name_H-M   'P 1'
#
loop_
_entity.id
_entity.type
_entity.pdbx_description
1 polymer ?
#
loop_
_entity_poly.entity_id
_entity_poly.type
_entity_poly.pdbx_seq_one_letter_code
_entity_poly.pdbx_strand_id
1 'polypeptide(L)'
;MTRDGSSIAPETEGPAGSVDVLVVGGGAAGLLLALRLSEDADRRVVVLEAGRRRRSPLLSIPAGETLLLGNPDYDWRFATEPDATLDGRSLSIPRGRLVGGSAAINGMIFVRGQRDDFDRWAAMGCEGWSWEDVLPYFRALEDWQGAAYGDGAQATRGAGGPIRVELPRDREPLAGVFLEAARQAGYPLDPDYNSGTPDGFALSQVSARAGRRSSVAGETLRRLRARENVEIVEEATATGLVLRGRRCLGVSWRRDGAETTTLARETVLAAGTIGSPHLLQLSGIGEPEALARAGIVCRHALSGVGAGFRDHLAARLRWRVRLPVGVRALTFNERTRGISFLREIARYMLVRRGVLASPIATCVGFARSDPREPVPDLQFHFAPASYPVSAAPTRRLDPLPGMTIGVYPMRPEAEGRVHAVSSDPLAPPAIETAFLAPEADRRRLIAGMRIARRIVAQPAFDPVRGEELVPGSAHEDDAALLDHLRAGADTSYHPVGTCRMGTGADAVVDPELRVHGLEGLRVADASIMPTHVSGNTQAAAMMIAEKAAALLRAGERGAGERETVQELRVCPGDPRARDVAALLSASEEHAHALYPADGVHLLDRAELTRSGVAFLVVRRGAGKALGCAALVEEDDGHGEIKRMFVAPSARRTGVARALLAALESEARRRELHVLRLETGPAQPEALALYRAAGFRDRGPFGSYRAHPASLFLEKRLAHPDTTHPLVPHHGARIMSDRFDHDANLARAGSWRAHRSPFWPPAEGYRLACLDIGAAGPDLGGEAAALFERLRALIEAEWQAEKAARPDTRAAFHAPGPIADTLAALADLLPREEDRLAARLRAAAIRDGYTDETLEKLAAIDEEVTLVAGRISTWYGKETGGLATAFACRRDAGLLATVEAACDRLGDVAARLRDLHAHLRLGALPAFVPADLFFMAGEGNRHPKHVAYFLPEDEGVKHSPFKKTCYFANTHRGLVGALGLPLAREILDLGRPLPVDVAGFGVLPVLGVHAHEAGHFVHREGGGFKALNAADRWASVTLQEVAADTFALVALADVLAPAAGHPAEEAVAYHLAECLRYVDRGLGLFPDGDGMYLQLSYLVSLGALELVPGGEGTPPRLCGDPEVVLAGFRSLARVLADTLLAGDVERSLALYRDFGPAGQARHLAPLVAHLSTRPGASLEYLQEPAGAVSSAVVLAS
;
A
#
# COMPACT_ATOMS: atom_id res chain seq x y z
N MET A 1 -15.97 -9.99 -61.35
CA MET A 1 -17.20 -10.75 -61.70
C MET A 1 -17.94 -11.09 -60.42
N THR A 2 -19.25 -11.21 -60.51
CA THR A 2 -20.30 -10.84 -59.55
C THR A 2 -20.56 -11.79 -58.38
N ARG A 3 -21.19 -11.20 -57.34
CA ARG A 3 -21.82 -11.77 -56.13
C ARG A 3 -22.91 -12.81 -56.43
N ASP A 4 -23.05 -13.79 -55.53
CA ASP A 4 -24.22 -14.01 -54.63
C ASP A 4 -23.96 -15.32 -53.83
N GLY A 5 -24.29 -15.50 -52.56
CA GLY A 5 -25.36 -14.93 -51.77
C GLY A 5 -26.36 -16.01 -51.34
N SER A 6 -26.03 -16.84 -50.33
CA SER A 6 -27.03 -17.53 -49.49
C SER A 6 -26.38 -17.82 -48.12
N SER A 7 -26.75 -17.05 -47.09
CA SER A 7 -27.83 -17.35 -46.13
C SER A 7 -27.45 -18.46 -45.14
N ILE A 8 -26.90 -18.07 -43.99
CA ILE A 8 -26.99 -18.87 -42.76
C ILE A 8 -27.45 -17.95 -41.63
N ALA A 9 -28.71 -18.11 -41.25
CA ALA A 9 -29.25 -17.87 -39.92
C ALA A 9 -30.53 -18.70 -39.80
N PRO A 10 -31.00 -19.05 -38.59
CA PRO A 10 -30.29 -19.38 -37.36
C PRO A 10 -30.76 -20.76 -36.83
N GLU A 11 -29.84 -21.64 -36.42
CA GLU A 11 -30.22 -22.79 -35.58
C GLU A 11 -29.40 -22.77 -34.28
N THR A 12 -30.13 -22.51 -33.21
CA THR A 12 -29.80 -22.72 -31.82
C THR A 12 -29.68 -24.22 -31.56
N GLU A 13 -28.47 -24.77 -31.65
CA GLU A 13 -28.04 -25.99 -30.96
C GLU A 13 -26.50 -26.06 -31.07
N GLY A 14 -25.79 -25.85 -29.96
CA GLY A 14 -24.34 -26.02 -29.93
C GLY A 14 -24.00 -27.50 -30.15
N PRO A 15 -22.97 -27.84 -30.95
CA PRO A 15 -22.65 -29.24 -31.21
C PRO A 15 -22.22 -29.93 -29.91
N ALA A 16 -22.77 -31.11 -29.66
CA ALA A 16 -22.32 -32.03 -28.61
C ALA A 16 -20.80 -32.21 -28.70
N GLY A 17 -20.07 -31.72 -27.69
CA GLY A 17 -18.60 -31.69 -27.65
C GLY A 17 -17.95 -30.32 -27.47
N SER A 18 -18.70 -29.25 -27.17
CA SER A 18 -18.13 -27.91 -26.92
C SER A 18 -17.14 -27.89 -25.75
N VAL A 19 -15.98 -27.26 -25.93
CA VAL A 19 -15.01 -27.03 -24.85
C VAL A 19 -15.52 -25.88 -23.97
N ASP A 20 -15.59 -26.09 -22.65
CA ASP A 20 -16.02 -25.02 -21.73
C ASP A 20 -14.89 -24.04 -21.49
N VAL A 21 -13.70 -24.57 -21.17
CA VAL A 21 -12.51 -23.76 -20.90
C VAL A 21 -11.34 -24.26 -21.74
N LEU A 22 -10.81 -23.36 -22.58
CA LEU A 22 -9.58 -23.58 -23.33
C LEU A 22 -8.43 -22.84 -22.62
N VAL A 23 -7.45 -23.59 -22.16
CA VAL A 23 -6.25 -23.07 -21.51
C VAL A 23 -5.09 -23.08 -22.51
N VAL A 24 -4.48 -21.94 -22.76
CA VAL A 24 -3.33 -21.82 -23.67
C VAL A 24 -2.05 -21.77 -22.87
N GLY A 25 -1.24 -22.83 -22.95
CA GLY A 25 -0.02 -23.03 -22.18
C GLY A 25 -0.21 -24.10 -21.10
N GLY A 26 0.44 -25.25 -21.27
CA GLY A 26 0.50 -26.35 -20.31
C GLY A 26 1.62 -26.17 -19.29
N GLY A 27 1.89 -24.93 -18.89
CA GLY A 27 2.83 -24.58 -17.83
C GLY A 27 2.31 -24.88 -16.43
N ALA A 28 3.01 -24.37 -15.41
CA ALA A 28 2.59 -24.54 -14.01
C ALA A 28 1.16 -24.03 -13.76
N ALA A 29 0.87 -22.81 -14.21
CA ALA A 29 -0.45 -22.20 -14.07
C ALA A 29 -1.51 -22.97 -14.85
N GLY A 30 -1.27 -23.27 -16.14
CA GLY A 30 -2.25 -23.96 -16.98
C GLY A 30 -2.60 -25.37 -16.51
N LEU A 31 -1.62 -26.15 -16.01
CA LEU A 31 -1.89 -27.47 -15.47
C LEU A 31 -2.63 -27.43 -14.12
N LEU A 32 -2.40 -26.41 -13.29
CA LEU A 32 -3.17 -26.21 -12.06
C LEU A 32 -4.60 -25.76 -12.35
N LEU A 33 -4.78 -24.85 -13.32
CA LEU A 33 -6.11 -24.49 -13.84
C LEU A 33 -6.85 -25.73 -14.32
N ALA A 34 -6.22 -26.56 -15.15
CA ALA A 34 -6.82 -27.80 -15.62
C ALA A 34 -7.15 -28.77 -14.47
N LEU A 35 -6.24 -28.94 -13.51
CA LEU A 35 -6.48 -29.75 -12.32
C LEU A 35 -7.67 -29.26 -11.50
N ARG A 36 -7.80 -27.95 -11.28
CA ARG A 36 -8.90 -27.40 -10.50
C ARG A 36 -10.18 -27.42 -11.30
N LEU A 37 -10.23 -26.77 -12.45
CA LEU A 37 -11.46 -26.64 -13.24
C LEU A 37 -12.14 -27.99 -13.53
N SER A 38 -11.36 -29.04 -13.76
CA SER A 38 -11.90 -30.39 -14.03
C SER A 38 -12.36 -31.20 -12.83
N GLU A 39 -12.24 -30.72 -11.58
CA GLU A 39 -12.92 -31.41 -10.47
C GLU A 39 -14.45 -31.33 -10.62
N ASP A 40 -14.93 -30.39 -11.44
CA ASP A 40 -16.30 -30.35 -11.95
C ASP A 40 -16.39 -31.27 -13.19
N ALA A 41 -17.03 -32.43 -13.01
CA ALA A 41 -17.06 -33.50 -14.03
C ALA A 41 -17.78 -33.09 -15.32
N ASP A 42 -18.72 -32.13 -15.23
CA ASP A 42 -19.49 -31.62 -16.36
C ASP A 42 -18.72 -30.59 -17.19
N ARG A 43 -17.54 -30.16 -16.72
CA ARG A 43 -16.73 -29.13 -17.36
C ARG A 43 -15.65 -29.74 -18.24
N ARG A 44 -15.75 -29.55 -19.55
CA ARG A 44 -14.72 -29.96 -20.50
C ARG A 44 -13.60 -28.93 -20.57
N VAL A 45 -12.39 -29.32 -20.17
CA VAL A 45 -11.20 -28.47 -20.19
C VAL A 45 -10.19 -28.99 -21.21
N VAL A 46 -9.74 -28.12 -22.12
CA VAL A 46 -8.67 -28.44 -23.07
C VAL A 46 -7.47 -27.56 -22.77
N VAL A 47 -6.28 -28.15 -22.70
CA VAL A 47 -5.01 -27.45 -22.55
C VAL A 47 -4.20 -27.60 -23.82
N LEU A 48 -3.80 -26.49 -24.43
CA LEU A 48 -2.87 -26.49 -25.57
C LEU A 48 -1.47 -26.19 -25.07
N GLU A 49 -0.51 -27.07 -25.33
CA GLU A 49 0.89 -26.88 -24.97
C GLU A 49 1.79 -27.05 -26.19
N ALA A 50 2.58 -26.01 -26.50
CA ALA A 50 3.45 -26.00 -27.66
C ALA A 50 4.60 -27.02 -27.55
N GLY A 51 5.00 -27.37 -26.33
CA GLY A 51 5.98 -28.41 -26.06
C GLY A 51 5.37 -29.81 -25.94
N ARG A 52 6.18 -30.82 -26.19
CA ARG A 52 5.81 -32.23 -25.96
C ARG A 52 6.14 -32.64 -24.53
N ARG A 53 5.37 -33.56 -23.97
CA ARG A 53 5.72 -34.21 -22.71
C ARG A 53 7.00 -35.04 -22.89
N ARG A 54 7.97 -34.80 -22.02
CA ARG A 54 9.25 -35.50 -22.03
C ARG A 54 9.34 -36.48 -20.86
N ARG A 55 9.85 -37.68 -21.12
CA ARG A 55 10.15 -38.70 -20.10
C ARG A 55 11.67 -38.83 -19.95
N SER A 56 12.28 -37.83 -19.31
CA SER A 56 13.71 -37.81 -19.04
C SER A 56 13.97 -37.89 -17.53
N PRO A 57 14.91 -38.73 -17.05
CA PRO A 57 15.34 -38.72 -15.65
C PRO A 57 15.77 -37.34 -15.19
N LEU A 58 16.37 -36.53 -16.08
CA LEU A 58 16.87 -35.17 -15.81
C LEU A 58 15.77 -34.25 -15.24
N LEU A 59 14.52 -34.40 -15.70
CA LEU A 59 13.40 -33.60 -15.21
C LEU A 59 13.05 -33.91 -13.74
N SER A 60 13.39 -35.10 -13.26
CA SER A 60 13.12 -35.51 -11.88
C SER A 60 14.30 -35.32 -10.94
N ILE A 61 15.51 -35.15 -11.48
CA ILE A 61 16.75 -34.97 -10.72
C ILE A 61 16.95 -33.46 -10.50
N PRO A 62 17.01 -32.98 -9.24
CA PRO A 62 17.31 -31.59 -8.89
C PRO A 62 18.44 -30.94 -9.71
N ALA A 63 19.64 -31.54 -9.71
CA ALA A 63 20.80 -31.02 -10.44
C ALA A 63 20.66 -31.06 -11.98
N GLY A 64 19.63 -31.74 -12.49
CA GLY A 64 19.35 -31.85 -13.93
C GLY A 64 19.04 -30.51 -14.60
N GLU A 65 18.65 -29.48 -13.84
CA GLU A 65 18.43 -28.10 -14.32
C GLU A 65 19.57 -27.62 -15.24
N THR A 66 20.83 -27.86 -14.87
CA THR A 66 22.02 -27.44 -15.63
C THR A 66 22.09 -28.01 -17.06
N LEU A 67 21.43 -29.14 -17.32
CA LEU A 67 21.39 -29.78 -18.64
C LEU A 67 20.10 -29.47 -19.42
N LEU A 68 19.12 -28.86 -18.75
CA LEU A 68 17.81 -28.52 -19.33
C LEU A 68 17.78 -27.10 -19.87
N LEU A 69 18.42 -26.14 -19.18
CA LEU A 69 18.50 -24.74 -19.63
C LEU A 69 19.33 -24.63 -20.92
N GLY A 70 18.81 -23.90 -21.91
CA GLY A 70 19.43 -23.74 -23.23
C GLY A 70 19.26 -24.94 -24.16
N ASN A 71 18.60 -26.01 -23.73
CA ASN A 71 18.36 -27.19 -24.58
C ASN A 71 17.05 -27.02 -25.36
N PRO A 72 17.07 -27.01 -26.71
CA PRO A 72 15.87 -26.77 -27.53
C PRO A 72 14.75 -27.81 -27.34
N ASP A 73 15.05 -28.99 -26.80
CA ASP A 73 14.03 -30.00 -26.49
C ASP A 73 13.15 -29.64 -25.29
N TYR A 74 13.59 -28.70 -24.45
CA TYR A 74 12.96 -28.35 -23.18
C TYR A 74 12.78 -26.84 -22.99
N ASP A 75 13.50 -26.01 -23.75
CA ASP A 75 13.59 -24.56 -23.57
C ASP A 75 13.26 -23.82 -24.87
N TRP A 76 12.46 -22.75 -24.76
CA TRP A 76 12.21 -21.80 -25.84
C TRP A 76 13.47 -21.05 -26.28
N ARG A 77 14.43 -20.85 -25.38
CA ARG A 77 15.70 -20.13 -25.60
C ARG A 77 15.49 -18.69 -26.08
N PHE A 78 14.52 -17.99 -25.47
CA PHE A 78 14.38 -16.56 -25.71
C PHE A 78 15.65 -15.81 -25.28
N ALA A 79 15.83 -14.63 -25.86
CA ALA A 79 16.88 -13.71 -25.50
C ALA A 79 16.32 -12.28 -25.46
N THR A 80 16.93 -11.42 -24.67
CA THR A 80 16.63 -9.99 -24.71
C THR A 80 17.23 -9.36 -25.97
N GLU A 81 16.66 -8.26 -26.41
CA GLU A 81 17.37 -7.33 -27.27
C GLU A 81 18.64 -6.82 -26.56
N PRO A 82 19.64 -6.31 -27.31
CA PRO A 82 20.82 -5.68 -26.73
C PRO A 82 20.44 -4.56 -25.75
N ASP A 83 20.84 -4.71 -24.47
CA ASP A 83 20.57 -3.73 -23.43
C ASP A 83 21.75 -2.75 -23.33
N ALA A 84 21.53 -1.48 -23.68
CA ALA A 84 22.55 -0.44 -23.63
C ALA A 84 23.09 -0.20 -22.21
N THR A 85 22.32 -0.52 -21.18
CA THR A 85 22.73 -0.39 -19.79
C THR A 85 23.62 -1.55 -19.31
N LEU A 86 23.77 -2.60 -20.14
CA LEU A 86 24.63 -3.77 -19.94
C LEU A 86 25.69 -3.89 -21.04
N ASP A 87 26.23 -2.77 -21.51
CA ASP A 87 27.25 -2.70 -22.58
C ASP A 87 26.80 -3.40 -23.90
N GLY A 88 25.52 -3.30 -24.23
CA GLY A 88 24.95 -3.89 -25.44
C GLY A 88 24.82 -5.41 -25.39
N ARG A 89 24.91 -6.02 -24.21
CA ARG A 89 24.72 -7.47 -24.04
C ARG A 89 23.25 -7.85 -24.26
N SER A 90 23.06 -8.98 -24.94
CA SER A 90 21.80 -9.73 -24.96
C SER A 90 21.86 -10.85 -23.91
N LEU A 91 20.83 -10.97 -23.08
CA LEU A 91 20.74 -11.97 -22.03
C LEU A 91 19.78 -13.09 -22.43
N SER A 92 20.12 -14.33 -22.09
CA SER A 92 19.23 -15.47 -22.32
C SER A 92 18.10 -15.50 -21.28
N ILE A 93 16.86 -15.65 -21.75
CA ILE A 93 15.65 -15.81 -20.94
C ILE A 93 15.07 -17.23 -21.13
N PRO A 94 15.66 -18.26 -20.49
CA PRO A 94 15.21 -19.63 -20.64
C PRO A 94 13.78 -19.81 -20.11
N ARG A 95 12.88 -20.36 -20.93
CA ARG A 95 11.47 -20.66 -20.60
C ARG A 95 11.13 -22.08 -21.02
N GLY A 96 10.46 -22.84 -20.15
CA GLY A 96 10.15 -24.23 -20.45
C GLY A 96 9.18 -24.37 -21.63
N ARG A 97 9.56 -25.16 -22.63
CA ARG A 97 8.78 -25.58 -23.80
C ARG A 97 8.45 -27.07 -23.70
N LEU A 98 7.59 -27.41 -22.75
CA LEU A 98 7.17 -28.77 -22.43
C LEU A 98 5.99 -28.73 -21.45
N VAL A 99 5.26 -29.83 -21.35
CA VAL A 99 4.23 -29.99 -20.30
C VAL A 99 4.87 -29.82 -18.91
N GLY A 100 4.38 -28.83 -18.16
CA GLY A 100 4.93 -28.34 -16.89
C GLY A 100 5.65 -26.99 -16.99
N GLY A 101 5.94 -26.53 -18.21
CA GLY A 101 6.56 -25.24 -18.51
C GLY A 101 7.84 -25.00 -17.74
N SER A 102 8.10 -23.73 -17.38
CA SER A 102 9.32 -23.34 -16.65
C SER A 102 9.49 -24.04 -15.30
N ALA A 103 8.42 -24.48 -14.63
CA ALA A 103 8.51 -25.23 -13.37
C ALA A 103 9.15 -26.63 -13.54
N ALA A 104 9.16 -27.18 -14.76
CA ALA A 104 9.82 -28.44 -15.05
C ALA A 104 11.35 -28.31 -15.19
N ILE A 105 11.85 -27.09 -15.45
CA ILE A 105 13.27 -26.83 -15.73
C ILE A 105 13.93 -25.85 -14.73
N ASN A 106 13.21 -25.37 -13.71
CA ASN A 106 13.72 -24.35 -12.77
C ASN A 106 14.61 -24.90 -11.63
N GLY A 107 15.10 -24.01 -10.76
CA GLY A 107 15.89 -24.35 -9.56
C GLY A 107 15.10 -24.83 -8.34
N MET A 108 13.78 -25.03 -8.45
CA MET A 108 12.85 -25.54 -7.41
C MET A 108 12.68 -24.70 -6.13
N ILE A 109 13.46 -23.63 -5.93
CA ILE A 109 13.36 -22.76 -4.77
C ILE A 109 11.92 -22.26 -4.64
N PHE A 110 11.31 -22.49 -3.47
CA PHE A 110 9.93 -22.15 -3.20
C PHE A 110 9.88 -20.92 -2.29
N VAL A 111 9.50 -19.79 -2.86
CA VAL A 111 9.33 -18.48 -2.19
C VAL A 111 7.95 -17.96 -2.55
N ARG A 112 7.15 -17.56 -1.55
CA ARG A 112 5.79 -17.03 -1.74
C ARG A 112 5.76 -15.54 -2.07
N GLY A 113 6.70 -14.77 -1.55
CA GLY A 113 6.65 -13.31 -1.50
C GLY A 113 6.53 -12.77 -0.08
N GLN A 114 6.55 -11.45 0.06
CA GLN A 114 6.24 -10.73 1.29
C GLN A 114 4.76 -10.33 1.31
N ARG A 115 4.18 -10.20 2.49
CA ARG A 115 2.82 -9.66 2.70
C ARG A 115 2.63 -8.35 1.94
N ASP A 116 3.60 -7.45 2.09
CA ASP A 116 3.62 -6.12 1.50
C ASP A 116 3.50 -6.12 -0.03
N ASP A 117 3.95 -7.18 -0.72
CA ASP A 117 3.83 -7.25 -2.17
C ASP A 117 2.36 -7.35 -2.60
N PHE A 118 1.59 -8.20 -1.92
CA PHE A 118 0.18 -8.46 -2.22
C PHE A 118 -0.72 -7.36 -1.67
N ASP A 119 -0.42 -6.84 -0.48
CA ASP A 119 -1.14 -5.71 0.08
C ASP A 119 -0.95 -4.44 -0.78
N ARG A 120 0.22 -4.28 -1.41
CA ARG A 120 0.46 -3.24 -2.42
C ARG A 120 -0.36 -3.45 -3.68
N TRP A 121 -0.51 -4.69 -4.18
CA TRP A 121 -1.39 -4.95 -5.32
C TRP A 121 -2.83 -4.52 -5.02
N ALA A 122 -3.34 -4.86 -3.83
CA ALA A 122 -4.66 -4.42 -3.40
C ALA A 122 -4.77 -2.89 -3.28
N ALA A 123 -3.76 -2.22 -2.73
CA ALA A 123 -3.70 -0.76 -2.64
C ALA A 123 -3.64 -0.07 -4.01
N MET A 124 -3.12 -0.75 -5.04
CA MET A 124 -3.13 -0.30 -6.44
C MET A 124 -4.48 -0.56 -7.15
N GLY A 125 -5.55 -0.86 -6.40
CA GLY A 125 -6.90 -1.11 -6.93
C GLY A 125 -7.16 -2.55 -7.38
N CYS A 126 -6.24 -3.49 -7.14
CA CYS A 126 -6.47 -4.90 -7.40
C CYS A 126 -7.20 -5.55 -6.21
N GLU A 127 -8.46 -5.17 -6.00
CA GLU A 127 -9.26 -5.65 -4.87
C GLU A 127 -9.31 -7.19 -4.80
N GLY A 128 -9.30 -7.71 -3.56
CA GLY A 128 -9.26 -9.14 -3.30
C GLY A 128 -7.91 -9.82 -3.53
N TRP A 129 -6.83 -9.08 -3.83
CA TRP A 129 -5.47 -9.62 -4.00
C TRP A 129 -4.53 -9.33 -2.82
N SER A 130 -5.05 -8.93 -1.66
CA SER A 130 -4.25 -8.72 -0.45
C SER A 130 -3.62 -10.02 0.05
N TRP A 131 -2.62 -9.95 0.93
CA TRP A 131 -2.01 -11.15 1.51
C TRP A 131 -3.04 -12.10 2.13
N GLU A 132 -4.02 -11.53 2.83
CA GLU A 132 -5.09 -12.30 3.49
C GLU A 132 -5.98 -13.02 2.47
N ASP A 133 -6.23 -12.40 1.31
CA ASP A 133 -7.02 -13.00 0.26
C ASP A 133 -6.28 -14.09 -0.50
N VAL A 134 -4.96 -13.96 -0.67
CA VAL A 134 -4.14 -14.92 -1.44
C VAL A 134 -3.60 -16.08 -0.60
N LEU A 135 -3.46 -15.91 0.72
CA LEU A 135 -2.93 -16.92 1.63
C LEU A 135 -3.68 -18.27 1.58
N PRO A 136 -5.03 -18.33 1.49
CA PRO A 136 -5.75 -19.59 1.34
C PRO A 136 -5.32 -20.38 0.09
N TYR A 137 -5.02 -19.71 -1.01
CA TYR A 137 -4.59 -20.35 -2.25
C TYR A 137 -3.15 -20.85 -2.17
N PHE A 138 -2.27 -20.11 -1.49
CA PHE A 138 -0.92 -20.63 -1.15
C PHE A 138 -1.00 -21.89 -0.29
N ARG A 139 -1.89 -21.92 0.72
CA ARG A 139 -2.10 -23.10 1.57
C ARG A 139 -2.68 -24.28 0.78
N ALA A 140 -3.64 -24.04 -0.11
CA ALA A 140 -4.28 -25.09 -0.91
C ALA A 140 -3.31 -25.75 -1.93
N LEU A 141 -2.30 -25.00 -2.37
CA LEU A 141 -1.27 -25.45 -3.29
C LEU A 141 -0.20 -26.33 -2.61
N GLU A 142 0.14 -26.01 -1.36
CA GLU A 142 1.32 -26.51 -0.67
C GLU A 142 1.06 -27.77 0.17
N ASP A 143 2.02 -28.70 0.14
CA ASP A 143 2.15 -29.82 1.07
C ASP A 143 3.51 -29.73 1.78
N TRP A 144 3.58 -28.95 2.86
CA TRP A 144 4.80 -28.68 3.61
C TRP A 144 5.22 -29.87 4.48
N GLN A 145 6.51 -30.24 4.45
CA GLN A 145 7.04 -31.43 5.12
C GLN A 145 8.07 -31.13 6.21
N GLY A 146 8.34 -29.85 6.50
CA GLY A 146 9.23 -29.49 7.60
C GLY A 146 8.51 -29.42 8.95
N ALA A 147 9.28 -29.23 10.02
CA ALA A 147 8.72 -29.02 11.35
C ALA A 147 7.91 -27.73 11.42
N ALA A 148 6.93 -27.69 12.33
CA ALA A 148 6.26 -26.45 12.70
C ALA A 148 7.25 -25.58 13.48
N TYR A 149 7.50 -24.34 13.03
CA TYR A 149 8.38 -23.39 13.70
C TYR A 149 7.57 -22.53 14.69
N GLY A 150 7.51 -22.92 15.96
CA GLY A 150 6.77 -22.21 17.01
C GLY A 150 5.25 -22.18 16.84
N ASP A 151 4.55 -21.55 17.79
CA ASP A 151 3.08 -21.52 17.88
C ASP A 151 2.38 -20.75 16.72
N GLY A 152 3.14 -20.08 15.84
CA GLY A 152 2.61 -19.27 14.72
C GLY A 152 2.86 -19.80 13.30
N ALA A 153 3.94 -20.55 13.04
CA ALA A 153 4.24 -21.02 11.66
C ALA A 153 3.31 -22.14 11.19
N GLN A 154 2.71 -22.90 12.12
CA GLN A 154 1.67 -23.88 11.80
C GLN A 154 0.41 -23.22 11.23
N ALA A 155 0.18 -21.94 11.54
CA ALA A 155 -0.98 -21.23 11.02
C ALA A 155 -0.86 -20.89 9.53
N THR A 156 0.33 -20.66 8.96
CA THR A 156 0.48 -20.11 7.58
C THR A 156 0.82 -21.15 6.50
N ARG A 157 1.19 -22.38 6.87
CA ARG A 157 1.60 -23.45 5.94
C ARG A 157 0.43 -24.30 5.43
N GLY A 158 0.59 -24.82 4.21
CA GLY A 158 -0.35 -25.75 3.60
C GLY A 158 0.01 -27.22 3.88
N ALA A 159 -1.01 -28.07 3.94
CA ALA A 159 -0.86 -29.52 4.04
C ALA A 159 -1.78 -30.20 3.01
N GLY A 160 -1.29 -31.25 2.34
CA GLY A 160 -2.09 -32.03 1.39
C GLY A 160 -2.30 -31.41 0.00
N GLY A 161 -1.72 -30.22 -0.26
CA GLY A 161 -1.70 -29.59 -1.57
C GLY A 161 -0.97 -30.45 -2.64
N PRO A 162 -1.15 -30.13 -3.94
CA PRO A 162 -0.49 -30.87 -5.02
C PRO A 162 1.04 -30.72 -5.04
N ILE A 163 1.59 -29.62 -4.51
CA ILE A 163 3.03 -29.34 -4.58
C ILE A 163 3.69 -29.63 -3.25
N ARG A 164 4.54 -30.66 -3.21
CA ARG A 164 5.30 -30.98 -2.01
C ARG A 164 6.48 -30.04 -1.84
N VAL A 165 6.58 -29.45 -0.65
CA VAL A 165 7.64 -28.50 -0.29
C VAL A 165 8.38 -29.05 0.93
N GLU A 166 9.69 -29.20 0.81
CA GLU A 166 10.56 -29.75 1.85
C GLU A 166 11.90 -29.02 1.92
N LEU A 167 12.65 -29.22 2.99
CA LEU A 167 14.07 -28.87 3.02
C LEU A 167 14.88 -29.92 2.24
N PRO A 168 16.00 -29.54 1.59
CA PRO A 168 16.93 -30.48 0.98
C PRO A 168 17.34 -31.58 1.96
N ARG A 169 17.43 -32.82 1.47
CA ARG A 169 17.70 -34.00 2.32
C ARG A 169 19.09 -34.02 2.92
N ASP A 170 20.05 -33.38 2.25
CA ASP A 170 21.40 -33.20 2.74
C ASP A 170 21.61 -31.72 3.07
N ARG A 171 22.25 -31.48 4.21
CA ARG A 171 22.73 -30.15 4.60
C ARG A 171 24.16 -30.04 4.14
N GLU A 172 24.42 -29.18 3.16
CA GLU A 172 25.77 -28.98 2.66
C GLU A 172 26.63 -28.29 3.74
N PRO A 173 27.84 -28.79 4.06
CA PRO A 173 28.64 -28.20 5.13
C PRO A 173 28.93 -26.71 4.91
N LEU A 174 29.19 -26.31 3.67
CA LEU A 174 29.46 -24.91 3.33
C LEU A 174 28.20 -24.03 3.44
N ALA A 175 27.00 -24.59 3.34
CA ALA A 175 25.77 -23.88 3.65
C ALA A 175 25.69 -23.55 5.15
N GLY A 176 26.10 -24.48 6.02
CA GLY A 176 26.22 -24.21 7.46
C GLY A 176 27.22 -23.09 7.78
N VAL A 177 28.37 -23.10 7.10
CA VAL A 177 29.36 -22.00 7.20
C VAL A 177 28.76 -20.67 6.77
N PHE A 178 28.05 -20.64 5.65
CA PHE A 178 27.42 -19.42 5.14
C PHE A 178 26.35 -18.86 6.08
N LEU A 179 25.48 -19.71 6.65
CA LEU A 179 24.47 -19.26 7.60
C LEU A 179 25.10 -18.75 8.90
N GLU A 180 26.12 -19.43 9.43
CA GLU A 180 26.84 -18.97 10.60
C GLU A 180 27.58 -17.65 10.33
N ALA A 181 28.16 -17.49 9.14
CA ALA A 181 28.74 -16.23 8.71
C ALA A 181 27.70 -15.10 8.58
N ALA A 182 26.51 -15.38 8.05
CA ALA A 182 25.43 -14.40 7.99
C ALA A 182 25.02 -13.94 9.40
N ARG A 183 24.93 -14.88 10.35
CA ARG A 183 24.69 -14.60 11.77
C ARG A 183 25.79 -13.73 12.39
N GLN A 184 27.05 -14.05 12.13
CA GLN A 184 28.20 -13.26 12.60
C GLN A 184 28.23 -11.85 12.00
N ALA A 185 27.75 -11.69 10.76
CA ALA A 185 27.60 -10.40 10.10
C ALA A 185 26.39 -9.58 10.60
N GLY A 186 25.64 -10.08 11.59
CA GLY A 186 24.52 -9.38 12.23
C GLY A 186 23.14 -9.66 11.63
N TYR A 187 23.01 -10.63 10.72
CA TYR A 187 21.70 -10.99 10.13
C TYR A 187 21.03 -12.13 10.89
N PRO A 188 19.71 -12.09 11.13
CA PRO A 188 18.99 -13.19 11.75
C PRO A 188 18.98 -14.44 10.85
N LEU A 189 18.72 -15.59 11.47
CA LEU A 189 18.41 -16.82 10.75
C LEU A 189 16.90 -17.03 10.78
N ASP A 190 16.26 -16.99 9.62
CA ASP A 190 14.81 -17.17 9.48
C ASP A 190 14.52 -18.54 8.86
N PRO A 191 14.19 -19.56 9.67
CA PRO A 191 13.94 -20.89 9.13
C PRO A 191 12.66 -20.97 8.29
N ASP A 192 11.76 -19.97 8.36
CA ASP A 192 10.51 -19.94 7.61
C ASP A 192 10.18 -18.60 6.95
N TYR A 193 10.99 -18.27 5.95
CA TYR A 193 10.82 -17.11 5.08
C TYR A 193 9.52 -17.11 4.24
N ASN A 194 8.68 -18.16 4.30
CA ASN A 194 7.39 -18.24 3.60
C ASN A 194 6.19 -17.89 4.51
N SER A 195 6.47 -17.38 5.71
CA SER A 195 5.48 -16.89 6.68
C SER A 195 4.78 -15.59 6.27
N GLY A 196 5.39 -14.81 5.36
CA GLY A 196 4.90 -13.53 4.85
C GLY A 196 5.76 -12.33 5.24
N THR A 197 6.68 -12.48 6.18
CA THR A 197 7.61 -11.41 6.62
C THR A 197 9.05 -11.91 6.69
N PRO A 198 9.63 -12.42 5.58
CA PRO A 198 11.01 -12.89 5.55
C PRO A 198 12.00 -11.80 5.98
N ASP A 199 12.85 -12.10 6.95
CA ASP A 199 13.94 -11.23 7.42
C ASP A 199 15.10 -12.10 7.94
N GLY A 200 16.18 -12.18 7.16
CA GLY A 200 17.34 -13.01 7.48
C GLY A 200 17.63 -14.15 6.50
N PHE A 201 18.47 -15.09 6.93
CA PHE A 201 19.04 -16.14 6.08
C PHE A 201 18.57 -17.54 6.49
N ALA A 202 18.39 -18.41 5.50
CA ALA A 202 17.77 -19.71 5.68
C ALA A 202 18.34 -20.76 4.73
N LEU A 203 18.18 -22.04 5.07
CA LEU A 203 18.26 -23.09 4.06
C LEU A 203 17.13 -22.92 3.05
N SER A 204 17.42 -23.12 1.77
CA SER A 204 16.41 -23.07 0.70
C SER A 204 15.32 -24.11 0.96
N GLN A 205 14.06 -23.71 0.95
CA GLN A 205 12.93 -24.62 0.84
C GLN A 205 12.66 -24.90 -0.64
N VAL A 206 12.42 -26.16 -0.99
CA VAL A 206 12.34 -26.59 -2.38
C VAL A 206 11.07 -27.38 -2.66
N SER A 207 10.56 -27.23 -3.89
CA SER A 207 9.50 -28.09 -4.44
C SER A 207 10.05 -29.48 -4.78
N ALA A 208 10.24 -30.31 -3.74
CA ALA A 208 10.83 -31.64 -3.84
C ALA A 208 10.04 -32.70 -3.07
N ARG A 209 10.19 -33.95 -3.49
CA ARG A 209 9.65 -35.15 -2.85
C ARG A 209 10.76 -36.18 -2.70
N ALA A 210 11.29 -36.31 -1.49
CA ALA A 210 12.30 -37.29 -1.14
C ALA A 210 13.54 -37.23 -2.07
N GLY A 211 14.04 -36.01 -2.31
CA GLY A 211 15.25 -35.78 -3.13
C GLY A 211 15.02 -35.85 -4.64
N ARG A 212 13.76 -35.89 -5.09
CA ARG A 212 13.36 -35.71 -6.49
C ARG A 212 12.55 -34.44 -6.64
N ARG A 213 12.58 -33.80 -7.80
CA ARG A 213 11.71 -32.65 -8.10
C ARG A 213 10.23 -33.03 -7.94
N SER A 214 9.48 -32.23 -7.19
CA SER A 214 8.01 -32.28 -7.14
C SER A 214 7.46 -31.42 -8.28
N SER A 215 7.57 -31.90 -9.52
CA SER A 215 7.16 -31.12 -10.69
C SER A 215 5.64 -30.98 -10.75
N VAL A 216 5.16 -29.78 -11.13
CA VAL A 216 3.72 -29.54 -11.31
C VAL A 216 3.13 -30.58 -12.26
N ALA A 217 3.75 -30.81 -13.42
CA ALA A 217 3.32 -31.85 -14.35
C ALA A 217 3.26 -33.25 -13.73
N GLY A 218 4.25 -33.65 -12.92
CA GLY A 218 4.23 -34.97 -12.29
C GLY A 218 3.07 -35.14 -11.31
N GLU A 219 2.82 -34.11 -10.49
CA GLU A 219 1.80 -34.13 -9.44
C GLU A 219 0.38 -33.93 -10.01
N THR A 220 0.19 -33.02 -10.97
CA THR A 220 -1.11 -32.74 -11.59
C THR A 220 -1.52 -33.83 -12.58
N LEU A 221 -0.64 -34.25 -13.50
CA LEU A 221 -0.99 -35.27 -14.51
C LEU A 221 -1.35 -36.61 -13.87
N ARG A 222 -0.75 -36.95 -12.71
CA ARG A 222 -1.13 -38.14 -11.96
C ARG A 222 -2.57 -38.07 -11.45
N ARG A 223 -3.02 -36.89 -11.02
CA ARG A 223 -4.39 -36.63 -10.55
C ARG A 223 -5.39 -36.51 -11.70
N LEU A 224 -4.95 -35.96 -12.84
CA LEU A 224 -5.76 -35.82 -14.05
C LEU A 224 -5.95 -37.13 -14.83
N ARG A 225 -5.07 -38.12 -14.66
CA ARG A 225 -5.08 -39.36 -15.45
C ARG A 225 -6.42 -40.13 -15.43
N ALA A 226 -7.18 -40.00 -14.35
CA ALA A 226 -8.47 -40.67 -14.18
C ALA A 226 -9.66 -39.82 -14.65
N ARG A 227 -9.43 -38.63 -15.20
CA ARG A 227 -10.48 -37.68 -15.60
C ARG A 227 -10.66 -37.67 -17.12
N GLU A 228 -11.88 -37.94 -17.56
CA GLU A 228 -12.24 -37.97 -18.99
C GLU A 228 -12.61 -36.58 -19.53
N ASN A 229 -12.92 -35.63 -18.65
CA ASN A 229 -13.30 -34.26 -18.99
C ASN A 229 -12.10 -33.31 -19.19
N VAL A 230 -10.86 -33.83 -19.22
CA VAL A 230 -9.65 -33.04 -19.49
C VAL A 230 -8.86 -33.62 -20.64
N GLU A 231 -8.50 -32.76 -21.57
CA GLU A 231 -7.63 -33.08 -22.68
C GLU A 231 -6.41 -32.16 -22.66
N ILE A 232 -5.22 -32.75 -22.81
CA ILE A 232 -3.97 -32.00 -22.95
C ILE A 232 -3.42 -32.31 -24.33
N VAL A 233 -3.46 -31.31 -25.21
CA VAL A 233 -2.95 -31.40 -26.57
C VAL A 233 -1.52 -30.90 -26.56
N GLU A 234 -0.59 -31.84 -26.71
CA GLU A 234 0.85 -31.58 -26.80
C GLU A 234 1.23 -31.15 -28.23
N GLU A 235 2.35 -30.44 -28.36
CA GLU A 235 2.88 -29.95 -29.64
C GLU A 235 1.87 -29.06 -30.41
N ALA A 236 0.99 -28.40 -29.66
CA ALA A 236 -0.03 -27.48 -30.16
C ALA A 236 0.41 -26.03 -29.91
N THR A 237 1.00 -25.41 -30.93
CA THR A 237 1.47 -24.02 -30.83
C THR A 237 0.34 -23.07 -31.19
N ALA A 238 -0.16 -22.29 -30.24
CA ALA A 238 -1.19 -21.28 -30.50
C ALA A 238 -0.67 -20.20 -31.45
N THR A 239 -1.43 -19.89 -32.51
CA THR A 239 -1.06 -18.95 -33.57
C THR A 239 -1.90 -17.67 -33.55
N GLY A 240 -3.10 -17.68 -32.95
CA GLY A 240 -3.92 -16.48 -32.79
C GLY A 240 -5.26 -16.76 -32.12
N LEU A 241 -5.90 -15.70 -31.62
CA LEU A 241 -7.24 -15.73 -31.03
C LEU A 241 -8.30 -15.53 -32.11
N VAL A 242 -9.39 -16.29 -31.98
CA VAL A 242 -10.56 -16.16 -32.85
C VAL A 242 -11.51 -15.13 -32.24
N LEU A 243 -11.64 -13.98 -32.89
CA LEU A 243 -12.47 -12.87 -32.40
C LEU A 243 -13.73 -12.71 -33.27
N ARG A 244 -14.88 -12.46 -32.63
CA ARG A 244 -16.11 -11.98 -33.27
C ARG A 244 -16.57 -10.71 -32.58
N GLY A 245 -16.29 -9.56 -33.18
CA GLY A 245 -16.45 -8.28 -32.51
C GLY A 245 -15.58 -8.22 -31.26
N ARG A 246 -16.18 -7.92 -30.09
CA ARG A 246 -15.50 -7.85 -28.78
C ARG A 246 -15.48 -9.17 -28.01
N ARG A 247 -15.76 -10.31 -28.65
CA ARG A 247 -15.77 -11.62 -27.98
C ARG A 247 -14.70 -12.55 -28.55
N CYS A 248 -13.92 -13.17 -27.67
CA CYS A 248 -13.06 -14.30 -27.99
C CYS A 248 -13.86 -15.60 -28.03
N LEU A 249 -13.73 -16.36 -29.11
CA LEU A 249 -14.43 -17.62 -29.33
C LEU A 249 -13.53 -18.84 -29.18
N GLY A 250 -12.21 -18.65 -29.04
CA GLY A 250 -11.24 -19.72 -29.01
C GLY A 250 -9.91 -19.34 -29.64
N VAL A 251 -9.14 -20.35 -30.02
CA VAL A 251 -7.74 -20.21 -30.45
C VAL A 251 -7.49 -21.03 -31.70
N SER A 252 -6.80 -20.44 -32.68
CA SER A 252 -6.14 -21.17 -33.76
C SER A 252 -4.76 -21.61 -33.31
N TRP A 253 -4.38 -22.83 -33.64
CA TRP A 253 -3.11 -23.44 -33.25
C TRP A 253 -2.60 -24.37 -34.35
N ARG A 254 -1.29 -24.61 -34.35
CA ARG A 254 -0.60 -25.44 -35.33
C ARG A 254 0.06 -26.64 -34.67
N ARG A 255 -0.06 -27.79 -35.31
CA ARG A 255 0.65 -29.03 -34.97
C ARG A 255 1.00 -29.77 -36.25
N ASP A 256 2.25 -30.24 -36.35
CA ASP A 256 2.75 -30.97 -37.53
C ASP A 256 2.47 -30.25 -38.87
N GLY A 257 2.52 -28.90 -38.85
CA GLY A 257 2.23 -28.05 -40.00
C GLY A 257 0.74 -27.81 -40.30
N ALA A 258 -0.17 -28.59 -39.71
CA ALA A 258 -1.61 -28.41 -39.86
C ALA A 258 -2.14 -27.35 -38.89
N GLU A 259 -2.97 -26.45 -39.38
CA GLU A 259 -3.65 -25.42 -38.58
C GLU A 259 -5.05 -25.89 -38.20
N THR A 260 -5.36 -25.80 -36.92
CA THR A 260 -6.62 -26.23 -36.31
C THR A 260 -7.16 -25.11 -35.44
N THR A 261 -8.49 -24.96 -35.39
CA THR A 261 -9.15 -24.01 -34.50
C THR A 261 -9.95 -24.77 -33.45
N THR A 262 -9.75 -24.43 -32.18
CA THR A 262 -10.56 -24.95 -31.07
C THR A 262 -11.38 -23.81 -30.51
N LEU A 263 -12.71 -23.96 -30.54
CA LEU A 263 -13.65 -23.01 -29.95
C LEU A 263 -13.96 -23.37 -28.51
N ALA A 264 -14.13 -22.36 -27.66
CA ALA A 264 -14.48 -22.55 -26.26
C ALA A 264 -15.36 -21.42 -25.72
N ARG A 265 -16.10 -21.72 -24.64
CA ARG A 265 -16.92 -20.71 -23.95
C ARG A 265 -16.07 -19.63 -23.28
N GLU A 266 -14.97 -20.03 -22.65
CA GLU A 266 -13.95 -19.16 -22.06
C GLU A 266 -12.55 -19.59 -22.53
N THR A 267 -11.72 -18.63 -22.94
CA THR A 267 -10.30 -18.83 -23.24
C THR A 267 -9.44 -18.19 -22.15
N VAL A 268 -8.48 -18.95 -21.62
CA VAL A 268 -7.57 -18.50 -20.56
C VAL A 268 -6.13 -18.64 -21.04
N LEU A 269 -5.43 -17.51 -21.14
CA LEU A 269 -4.02 -17.48 -21.47
C LEU A 269 -3.18 -17.78 -20.23
N ALA A 270 -2.37 -18.83 -20.31
CA ALA A 270 -1.39 -19.25 -19.31
C ALA A 270 -0.03 -19.53 -19.98
N ALA A 271 0.29 -18.77 -21.04
CA ALA A 271 1.48 -18.91 -21.86
C ALA A 271 2.70 -18.18 -21.25
N GLY A 272 2.52 -17.56 -20.08
CA GLY A 272 3.56 -16.90 -19.31
C GLY A 272 3.84 -15.48 -19.80
N THR A 273 4.72 -14.80 -19.06
CA THR A 273 5.10 -13.39 -19.27
C THR A 273 5.54 -13.04 -20.70
N ILE A 274 6.06 -13.99 -21.46
CA ILE A 274 6.47 -13.75 -22.86
C ILE A 274 5.38 -14.20 -23.83
N GLY A 275 4.84 -15.40 -23.64
CA GLY A 275 3.89 -16.00 -24.59
C GLY A 275 2.51 -15.34 -24.60
N SER A 276 1.98 -14.95 -23.44
CA SER A 276 0.64 -14.36 -23.32
C SER A 276 0.50 -13.00 -24.02
N PRO A 277 1.38 -11.99 -23.78
CA PRO A 277 1.30 -10.73 -24.53
C PRO A 277 1.60 -10.92 -26.03
N HIS A 278 2.50 -11.84 -26.38
CA HIS A 278 2.83 -12.10 -27.78
C HIS A 278 1.62 -12.66 -28.54
N LEU A 279 0.88 -13.61 -27.95
CA LEU A 279 -0.33 -14.15 -28.57
C LEU A 279 -1.44 -13.09 -28.69
N LEU A 280 -1.60 -12.22 -27.69
CA LEU A 280 -2.52 -11.07 -27.77
C LEU A 280 -2.15 -10.16 -28.96
N GLN A 281 -0.87 -9.82 -29.09
CA GLN A 281 -0.38 -8.98 -30.19
C GLN A 281 -0.58 -9.63 -31.57
N LEU A 282 -0.21 -10.90 -31.74
CA LEU A 282 -0.47 -11.68 -32.96
C LEU A 282 -1.96 -11.73 -33.34
N SER A 283 -2.84 -11.59 -32.35
CA SER A 283 -4.30 -11.55 -32.53
C SER A 283 -4.85 -10.16 -32.86
N GLY A 284 -3.98 -9.16 -33.01
CA GLY A 284 -4.35 -7.77 -33.24
C GLY A 284 -4.81 -7.04 -31.96
N ILE A 285 -4.41 -7.51 -30.78
CA ILE A 285 -4.76 -6.88 -29.49
C ILE A 285 -3.49 -6.25 -28.91
N GLY A 286 -3.41 -4.93 -28.85
CA GLY A 286 -2.21 -4.23 -28.40
C GLY A 286 -2.14 -2.76 -28.79
N GLU A 287 -0.94 -2.20 -28.73
CA GLU A 287 -0.66 -0.82 -29.15
C GLU A 287 -0.71 -0.72 -30.70
N PRO A 288 -1.60 0.10 -31.29
CA PRO A 288 -1.85 0.10 -32.73
C PRO A 288 -0.60 0.32 -33.61
N GLU A 289 0.30 1.22 -33.22
CA GLU A 289 1.49 1.53 -34.00
C GLU A 289 2.52 0.39 -33.97
N ALA A 290 2.73 -0.22 -32.79
CA ALA A 290 3.58 -1.40 -32.64
C ALA A 290 3.07 -2.59 -33.46
N LEU A 291 1.76 -2.83 -33.46
CA LEU A 291 1.15 -3.87 -34.28
C LEU A 291 1.36 -3.59 -35.77
N ALA A 292 1.15 -2.35 -36.21
CA ALA A 292 1.36 -1.97 -37.60
C ALA A 292 2.82 -2.17 -38.04
N ARG A 293 3.80 -1.84 -37.20
CA ARG A 293 5.24 -2.08 -37.47
C ARG A 293 5.57 -3.56 -37.66
N ALA A 294 4.88 -4.45 -36.94
CA ALA A 294 5.00 -5.90 -37.08
C ALA A 294 4.19 -6.48 -38.25
N GLY A 295 3.49 -5.65 -39.03
CA GLY A 295 2.61 -6.11 -40.11
C GLY A 295 1.32 -6.77 -39.61
N ILE A 296 0.86 -6.43 -38.40
CA ILE A 296 -0.34 -6.98 -37.77
C ILE A 296 -1.44 -5.90 -37.75
N VAL A 297 -2.65 -6.29 -38.18
CA VAL A 297 -3.80 -5.38 -38.14
C VAL A 297 -4.34 -5.27 -36.71
N CYS A 298 -4.38 -4.05 -36.17
CA CYS A 298 -5.01 -3.78 -34.88
C CYS A 298 -6.53 -4.02 -34.95
N ARG A 299 -7.01 -4.94 -34.12
CA ARG A 299 -8.43 -5.29 -33.94
C ARG A 299 -9.00 -4.75 -32.63
N HIS A 300 -8.16 -4.61 -31.61
CA HIS A 300 -8.52 -4.05 -30.30
C HIS A 300 -7.33 -3.28 -29.74
N ALA A 301 -7.49 -1.97 -29.56
CA ALA A 301 -6.44 -1.12 -29.01
C ALA A 301 -6.34 -1.35 -27.49
N LEU A 302 -5.18 -1.80 -27.03
CA LEU A 302 -4.89 -2.04 -25.61
C LEU A 302 -3.38 -1.87 -25.38
N SER A 303 -2.93 -0.63 -25.20
CA SER A 303 -1.51 -0.25 -25.19
C SER A 303 -0.69 -0.89 -24.07
N GLY A 304 -1.34 -1.34 -22.98
CA GLY A 304 -0.68 -2.05 -21.89
C GLY A 304 -0.13 -3.44 -22.28
N VAL A 305 -0.60 -4.04 -23.38
CA VAL A 305 -0.17 -5.40 -23.78
C VAL A 305 1.31 -5.42 -24.16
N GLY A 306 2.09 -6.17 -23.38
CA GLY A 306 3.53 -6.33 -23.56
C GLY A 306 4.37 -5.31 -22.81
N ALA A 307 3.79 -4.21 -22.32
CA ALA A 307 4.50 -3.19 -21.55
C ALA A 307 4.73 -3.63 -20.09
N GLY A 308 5.66 -2.96 -19.39
CA GLY A 308 5.89 -3.21 -17.96
C GLY A 308 6.58 -4.54 -17.65
N PHE A 309 7.33 -5.10 -18.62
CA PHE A 309 8.17 -6.28 -18.37
C PHE A 309 9.15 -5.97 -17.25
N ARG A 310 9.20 -6.81 -16.22
CA ARG A 310 10.19 -6.72 -15.13
C ARG A 310 10.78 -8.09 -14.85
N ASP A 311 12.05 -8.12 -14.48
CA ASP A 311 12.73 -9.35 -14.07
C ASP A 311 13.83 -9.02 -13.05
N HIS A 312 14.24 -10.01 -12.27
CA HIS A 312 15.29 -9.90 -11.27
C HIS A 312 16.68 -10.01 -11.92
N LEU A 313 17.36 -8.88 -12.16
CA LEU A 313 18.78 -8.87 -12.53
C LEU A 313 19.66 -9.15 -11.30
N ALA A 314 20.50 -10.18 -11.36
CA ALA A 314 21.35 -10.59 -10.26
C ALA A 314 22.82 -10.24 -10.47
N ALA A 315 23.40 -9.59 -9.46
CA ALA A 315 24.84 -9.56 -9.27
C ALA A 315 25.34 -10.94 -8.85
N ARG A 316 26.38 -11.46 -9.49
CA ARG A 316 27.00 -12.75 -9.13
C ARG A 316 28.43 -12.52 -8.65
N LEU A 317 28.68 -12.85 -7.39
CA LEU A 317 30.01 -12.82 -6.79
C LEU A 317 30.51 -14.25 -6.59
N ARG A 318 31.80 -14.48 -6.82
CA ARG A 318 32.40 -15.83 -6.82
C ARG A 318 33.70 -15.85 -6.05
N TRP A 319 33.89 -16.91 -5.28
CA TRP A 319 35.12 -17.16 -4.53
C TRP A 319 35.66 -18.56 -4.78
N ARG A 320 36.98 -18.70 -4.75
CA ARG A 320 37.61 -20.00 -4.53
C ARG A 320 37.33 -20.48 -3.11
N VAL A 321 37.26 -21.79 -2.96
CA VAL A 321 37.14 -22.45 -1.66
C VAL A 321 38.44 -23.22 -1.39
N ARG A 322 39.08 -22.96 -0.26
CA ARG A 322 40.23 -23.73 0.22
C ARG A 322 39.70 -24.99 0.90
N LEU A 323 40.28 -26.13 0.55
CA LEU A 323 39.98 -27.39 1.22
C LEU A 323 40.85 -27.52 2.48
N PRO A 324 40.25 -27.66 3.68
CA PRO A 324 41.01 -27.95 4.89
C PRO A 324 41.82 -29.25 4.76
N VAL A 325 42.93 -29.35 5.51
CA VAL A 325 43.79 -30.55 5.49
C VAL A 325 42.96 -31.80 5.82
N GLY A 326 43.05 -32.82 4.95
CA GLY A 326 42.29 -34.07 5.09
C GLY A 326 40.89 -34.06 4.49
N VAL A 327 40.34 -32.90 4.08
CA VAL A 327 39.06 -32.80 3.39
C VAL A 327 39.27 -32.93 1.89
N ARG A 328 38.63 -33.92 1.26
CA ARG A 328 38.79 -34.20 -0.18
C ARG A 328 37.80 -33.46 -1.09
N ALA A 329 36.65 -33.04 -0.55
CA ALA A 329 35.64 -32.30 -1.30
C ALA A 329 34.71 -31.55 -0.34
N LEU A 330 34.40 -30.29 -0.67
CA LEU A 330 33.52 -29.41 0.11
C LEU A 330 32.47 -28.72 -0.76
N THR A 331 32.71 -28.61 -2.07
CA THR A 331 31.83 -27.94 -3.03
C THR A 331 31.26 -28.94 -4.04
N PHE A 332 30.31 -28.51 -4.85
CA PHE A 332 29.79 -29.34 -5.94
C PHE A 332 30.85 -29.57 -7.03
N ASN A 333 31.80 -28.64 -7.20
CA ASN A 333 32.80 -28.68 -8.27
C ASN A 333 33.67 -29.95 -8.24
N GLU A 334 34.14 -30.38 -7.06
CA GLU A 334 34.99 -31.58 -6.96
C GLU A 334 34.16 -32.86 -6.90
N ARG A 335 32.97 -32.79 -6.27
CA ARG A 335 32.07 -33.93 -6.09
C ARG A 335 31.48 -34.43 -7.40
N THR A 336 31.33 -33.57 -8.40
CA THR A 336 30.84 -33.95 -9.73
C THR A 336 31.96 -34.33 -10.70
N ARG A 337 33.10 -34.83 -10.21
CA ARG A 337 34.24 -35.26 -11.05
C ARG A 337 34.73 -36.68 -10.76
N GLY A 338 35.19 -37.36 -11.81
CA GLY A 338 35.87 -38.65 -11.72
C GLY A 338 35.12 -39.68 -10.87
N ILE A 339 35.86 -40.38 -10.00
CA ILE A 339 35.31 -41.41 -9.11
C ILE A 339 34.33 -40.82 -8.08
N SER A 340 34.55 -39.58 -7.62
CA SER A 340 33.64 -38.89 -6.70
C SER A 340 32.25 -38.74 -7.31
N PHE A 341 32.16 -38.43 -8.61
CA PHE A 341 30.88 -38.32 -9.29
C PHE A 341 30.15 -39.65 -9.38
N LEU A 342 30.88 -40.74 -9.70
CA LEU A 342 30.31 -42.09 -9.72
C LEU A 342 29.72 -42.46 -8.35
N ARG A 343 30.38 -42.05 -7.25
CA ARG A 343 29.85 -42.22 -5.88
C ARG A 343 28.60 -41.40 -5.62
N GLU A 344 28.54 -40.14 -6.07
CA GLU A 344 27.34 -39.30 -5.95
C GLU A 344 26.17 -39.85 -6.79
N ILE A 345 26.44 -40.38 -7.99
CA ILE A 345 25.44 -41.09 -8.82
C ILE A 345 24.92 -42.31 -8.07
N ALA A 346 25.81 -43.16 -7.54
CA ALA A 346 25.41 -44.36 -6.79
C ALA A 346 24.59 -43.98 -5.53
N ARG A 347 25.03 -42.97 -4.78
CA ARG A 347 24.33 -42.45 -3.59
C ARG A 347 22.93 -41.94 -3.95
N TYR A 348 22.79 -41.21 -5.05
CA TYR A 348 21.49 -40.75 -5.53
C TYR A 348 20.59 -41.93 -5.95
N MET A 349 21.13 -42.90 -6.67
CA MET A 349 20.35 -44.06 -7.14
C MET A 349 19.87 -44.95 -5.99
N LEU A 350 20.68 -45.15 -4.95
CA LEU A 350 20.37 -46.02 -3.81
C LEU A 350 19.48 -45.33 -2.77
N VAL A 351 19.79 -44.08 -2.39
CA VAL A 351 19.15 -43.43 -1.23
C VAL A 351 18.56 -42.04 -1.51
N ARG A 352 18.64 -41.55 -2.77
CA ARG A 352 18.13 -40.23 -3.20
C ARG A 352 18.70 -39.08 -2.35
N ARG A 353 20.02 -39.09 -2.19
CA ARG A 353 20.85 -38.12 -1.48
C ARG A 353 22.11 -37.82 -2.32
N GLY A 354 22.85 -36.80 -1.94
CA GLY A 354 24.06 -36.34 -2.63
C GLY A 354 23.79 -35.14 -3.54
N VAL A 355 24.83 -34.68 -4.24
CA VAL A 355 24.80 -33.46 -5.07
C VAL A 355 23.65 -33.47 -6.08
N LEU A 356 23.31 -34.63 -6.63
CA LEU A 356 22.22 -34.78 -7.60
C LEU A 356 20.83 -34.51 -7.02
N ALA A 357 20.65 -34.66 -5.70
CA ALA A 357 19.42 -34.36 -4.99
C ALA A 357 19.37 -32.92 -4.42
N SER A 358 20.47 -32.18 -4.47
CA SER A 358 20.56 -30.83 -3.93
C SER A 358 20.13 -29.78 -4.96
N PRO A 359 19.44 -28.69 -4.55
CA PRO A 359 19.28 -27.52 -5.39
C PRO A 359 20.63 -26.82 -5.60
N ILE A 360 20.75 -26.03 -6.67
CA ILE A 360 21.96 -25.22 -6.91
C ILE A 360 22.13 -24.18 -5.78
N ALA A 361 21.09 -23.39 -5.51
CA ALA A 361 21.08 -22.47 -4.39
C ALA A 361 20.61 -23.21 -3.14
N THR A 362 21.54 -23.43 -2.21
CA THR A 362 21.31 -24.20 -0.98
C THR A 362 20.84 -23.35 0.18
N CYS A 363 21.13 -22.04 0.16
CA CYS A 363 20.56 -21.06 1.08
C CYS A 363 19.93 -19.91 0.31
N VAL A 364 18.92 -19.32 0.95
CA VAL A 364 18.34 -18.03 0.56
C VAL A 364 18.57 -17.03 1.69
N GLY A 365 18.56 -15.74 1.37
CA GLY A 365 18.60 -14.67 2.36
C GLY A 365 17.79 -13.47 1.93
N PHE A 366 17.24 -12.77 2.92
CA PHE A 366 16.46 -11.56 2.74
C PHE A 366 17.07 -10.50 3.64
N ALA A 367 17.55 -9.41 3.06
CA ALA A 367 18.14 -8.32 3.81
C ALA A 367 17.71 -6.97 3.25
N ARG A 368 17.86 -5.95 4.08
CA ARG A 368 17.67 -4.55 3.69
C ARG A 368 18.96 -4.03 3.04
N SER A 369 18.84 -3.35 1.91
CA SER A 369 19.94 -2.65 1.25
C SER A 369 20.41 -1.46 2.08
N ASP A 370 19.48 -0.81 2.78
CA ASP A 370 19.68 0.28 3.73
C ASP A 370 18.88 -0.01 5.01
N PRO A 371 19.44 0.17 6.22
CA PRO A 371 18.73 -0.08 7.48
C PRO A 371 17.39 0.67 7.64
N ARG A 372 17.17 1.75 6.88
CA ARG A 372 15.91 2.52 6.87
C ARG A 372 14.79 1.87 6.05
N GLU A 373 15.09 0.89 5.21
CA GLU A 373 14.07 0.19 4.43
C GLU A 373 13.09 -0.52 5.39
N PRO A 374 11.76 -0.33 5.23
CA PRO A 374 10.77 -0.83 6.18
C PRO A 374 10.75 -2.37 6.22
N VAL A 375 11.02 -3.00 5.08
CA VAL A 375 11.12 -4.45 4.91
C VAL A 375 12.33 -4.79 4.05
N PRO A 376 12.86 -6.04 4.14
CA PRO A 376 13.92 -6.47 3.24
C PRO A 376 13.56 -6.25 1.78
N ASP A 377 14.51 -5.74 1.00
CA ASP A 377 14.39 -5.38 -0.42
C ASP A 377 15.44 -6.08 -1.30
N LEU A 378 16.36 -6.84 -0.70
CA LEU A 378 17.35 -7.68 -1.40
C LEU A 378 17.11 -9.17 -1.11
N GLN A 379 17.26 -10.00 -2.14
CA GLN A 379 17.34 -11.45 -1.98
C GLN A 379 18.71 -11.99 -2.36
N PHE A 380 19.22 -12.91 -1.53
CA PHE A 380 20.49 -13.60 -1.71
C PHE A 380 20.26 -15.07 -2.03
N HIS A 381 21.06 -15.61 -2.95
CA HIS A 381 21.17 -17.04 -3.23
C HIS A 381 22.61 -17.51 -3.03
N PHE A 382 22.82 -18.48 -2.14
CA PHE A 382 24.13 -19.08 -1.92
C PHE A 382 24.22 -20.46 -2.54
N ALA A 383 25.23 -20.65 -3.40
CA ALA A 383 25.56 -21.93 -4.01
C ALA A 383 26.97 -22.36 -3.58
N PRO A 384 27.16 -23.58 -3.05
CA PRO A 384 28.49 -24.17 -2.80
C PRO A 384 29.08 -24.69 -4.12
N ALA A 385 29.08 -23.82 -5.13
CA ALA A 385 29.49 -24.09 -6.48
C ALA A 385 29.91 -22.77 -7.17
N SER A 386 30.93 -22.82 -8.01
CA SER A 386 31.25 -21.74 -8.95
C SER A 386 31.16 -22.19 -10.40
N TYR A 387 30.95 -21.22 -11.28
CA TYR A 387 30.69 -21.38 -12.71
C TYR A 387 31.48 -20.31 -13.48
N PRO A 388 31.99 -20.57 -14.70
CA PRO A 388 32.53 -19.51 -15.57
C PRO A 388 31.45 -18.51 -15.98
N VAL A 389 31.80 -17.24 -16.25
CA VAL A 389 30.84 -16.22 -16.73
C VAL A 389 30.22 -16.64 -18.06
N SER A 390 31.03 -17.20 -18.96
CA SER A 390 30.62 -17.71 -20.27
C SER A 390 29.69 -18.94 -20.22
N ALA A 391 29.44 -19.50 -19.04
CA ALA A 391 28.62 -20.70 -18.91
C ALA A 391 27.11 -20.40 -18.83
N ALA A 392 26.68 -19.14 -18.81
CA ALA A 392 25.26 -18.78 -18.88
C ALA A 392 24.66 -19.19 -20.25
N PRO A 393 23.44 -19.74 -20.31
CA PRO A 393 22.56 -20.10 -19.19
C PRO A 393 22.83 -21.52 -18.62
N THR A 394 23.69 -22.32 -19.26
CA THR A 394 23.92 -23.76 -18.96
C THR A 394 24.56 -24.08 -17.60
N ARG A 395 25.14 -23.09 -16.90
CA ARG A 395 25.74 -23.22 -15.55
C ARG A 395 26.71 -24.41 -15.43
N ARG A 396 27.60 -24.58 -16.41
CA ARG A 396 28.72 -25.54 -16.33
C ARG A 396 29.63 -25.20 -15.15
N LEU A 397 29.93 -26.18 -14.29
CA LEU A 397 30.76 -25.99 -13.09
C LEU A 397 32.23 -25.74 -13.43
N ASP A 398 32.85 -24.83 -12.68
CA ASP A 398 34.30 -24.59 -12.68
C ASP A 398 35.10 -25.85 -12.30
N PRO A 399 36.37 -25.91 -12.73
CA PRO A 399 37.20 -27.06 -12.42
C PRO A 399 37.80 -27.14 -11.03
N LEU A 400 37.86 -26.02 -10.36
CA LEU A 400 38.41 -25.90 -9.03
C LEU A 400 37.29 -25.66 -8.02
N PRO A 401 37.54 -25.93 -6.73
CA PRO A 401 36.57 -25.67 -5.68
C PRO A 401 36.16 -24.19 -5.66
N GLY A 402 34.86 -23.92 -5.56
CA GLY A 402 34.36 -22.56 -5.53
C GLY A 402 32.93 -22.45 -5.02
N MET A 403 32.53 -21.22 -4.73
CA MET A 403 31.20 -20.85 -4.28
C MET A 403 30.72 -19.57 -4.97
N THR A 404 29.40 -19.38 -5.02
CA THR A 404 28.75 -18.22 -5.64
C THR A 404 27.70 -17.65 -4.70
N ILE A 405 27.70 -16.32 -4.54
CA ILE A 405 26.58 -15.57 -3.95
C ILE A 405 25.95 -14.75 -5.08
N GLY A 406 24.67 -14.99 -5.32
CA GLY A 406 23.85 -14.14 -6.16
C GLY A 406 23.04 -13.18 -5.30
N VAL A 407 22.90 -11.92 -5.72
CA VAL A 407 22.02 -10.95 -5.06
C VAL A 407 21.26 -10.12 -6.09
N TYR A 408 19.99 -9.84 -5.83
CA TYR A 408 19.16 -8.96 -6.65
C TYR A 408 18.16 -8.17 -5.79
N PRO A 409 17.75 -6.98 -6.26
CA PRO A 409 16.61 -6.26 -5.69
C PRO A 409 15.33 -7.04 -5.95
N MET A 410 14.48 -7.13 -4.94
CA MET A 410 13.24 -7.93 -4.96
C MET A 410 12.06 -7.23 -5.65
N ARG A 411 12.14 -5.90 -5.76
CA ARG A 411 11.14 -5.04 -6.42
C ARG A 411 11.88 -4.06 -7.33
N PRO A 412 12.47 -4.54 -8.43
CA PRO A 412 13.21 -3.67 -9.35
C PRO A 412 12.27 -2.63 -9.97
N GLU A 413 12.79 -1.44 -10.15
CA GLU A 413 12.11 -0.33 -10.84
C GLU A 413 12.31 -0.41 -12.35
N ALA A 414 13.33 -1.15 -12.82
CA ALA A 414 13.62 -1.30 -14.24
C ALA A 414 12.47 -1.98 -14.97
N GLU A 415 11.95 -1.29 -15.99
CA GLU A 415 10.88 -1.77 -16.86
C GLU A 415 11.36 -1.97 -18.29
N GLY A 416 10.70 -2.90 -18.97
CA GLY A 416 10.92 -3.23 -20.37
C GLY A 416 9.63 -3.53 -21.10
N ARG A 417 9.75 -4.15 -22.28
CA ARG A 417 8.60 -4.50 -23.13
C ARG A 417 8.81 -5.81 -23.88
N VAL A 418 7.74 -6.56 -24.08
CA VAL A 418 7.66 -7.70 -25.00
C VAL A 418 6.78 -7.32 -26.17
N HIS A 419 7.29 -7.38 -27.41
CA HIS A 419 6.50 -7.04 -28.59
C HIS A 419 6.76 -7.94 -29.78
N ALA A 420 5.71 -8.22 -30.56
CA ALA A 420 5.81 -8.93 -31.82
C ALA A 420 6.65 -8.12 -32.82
N VAL A 421 7.53 -8.81 -33.54
CA VAL A 421 8.39 -8.21 -34.60
C VAL A 421 7.88 -8.52 -36.01
N SER A 422 7.02 -9.52 -36.15
CA SER A 422 6.37 -9.91 -37.40
C SER A 422 5.02 -10.56 -37.11
N SER A 423 4.24 -10.79 -38.16
CA SER A 423 2.98 -11.54 -38.10
C SER A 423 3.16 -13.06 -38.16
N ASP A 424 4.40 -13.56 -38.25
CA ASP A 424 4.68 -15.00 -38.19
C ASP A 424 4.56 -15.48 -36.73
N PRO A 425 3.58 -16.34 -36.39
CA PRO A 425 3.39 -16.81 -35.02
C PRO A 425 4.53 -17.69 -34.50
N LEU A 426 5.43 -18.16 -35.38
CA LEU A 426 6.60 -18.94 -35.00
C LEU A 426 7.85 -18.09 -34.78
N ALA A 427 7.82 -16.81 -35.17
CA ALA A 427 8.89 -15.88 -34.87
C ALA A 427 8.88 -15.53 -33.37
N PRO A 428 10.03 -15.49 -32.68
CA PRO A 428 10.08 -15.05 -31.30
C PRO A 428 9.76 -13.54 -31.20
N PRO A 429 9.10 -13.08 -30.11
CA PRO A 429 8.95 -11.65 -29.87
C PRO A 429 10.29 -11.02 -29.46
N ALA A 430 10.43 -9.72 -29.69
CA ALA A 430 11.50 -8.92 -29.10
C ALA A 430 11.21 -8.69 -27.62
N ILE A 431 12.27 -8.75 -26.80
CA ILE A 431 12.21 -8.54 -25.35
C ILE A 431 13.19 -7.41 -25.02
N GLU A 432 12.68 -6.20 -24.86
CA GLU A 432 13.47 -5.01 -24.55
C GLU A 432 13.58 -4.85 -23.04
N THR A 433 14.78 -4.52 -22.57
CA THR A 433 15.08 -4.28 -21.15
C THR A 433 15.94 -3.03 -20.98
N ALA A 434 15.99 -2.53 -19.75
CA ALA A 434 16.89 -1.46 -19.34
C ALA A 434 17.32 -1.69 -17.89
N PHE A 435 17.92 -2.85 -17.61
CA PHE A 435 18.03 -3.38 -16.24
C PHE A 435 18.81 -2.47 -15.27
N LEU A 436 19.86 -1.79 -15.76
CA LEU A 436 20.66 -0.88 -14.94
C LEU A 436 20.28 0.59 -15.18
N ALA A 437 19.15 0.90 -15.83
CA ALA A 437 18.73 2.29 -16.04
C ALA A 437 18.35 3.03 -14.74
N PRO A 438 17.60 2.44 -13.79
CA PRO A 438 17.26 3.13 -12.54
C PRO A 438 18.45 3.23 -11.57
N GLU A 439 18.68 4.43 -11.05
CA GLU A 439 19.69 4.71 -10.00
C GLU A 439 19.47 3.84 -8.75
N ALA A 440 18.21 3.66 -8.34
CA ALA A 440 17.86 2.90 -7.16
C ALA A 440 18.25 1.42 -7.27
N ASP A 441 18.03 0.80 -8.43
CA ASP A 441 18.39 -0.60 -8.67
C ASP A 441 19.92 -0.79 -8.68
N ARG A 442 20.67 0.16 -9.26
CA ARG A 442 22.14 0.16 -9.17
C ARG A 442 22.62 0.22 -7.72
N ARG A 443 22.09 1.14 -6.92
CA ARG A 443 22.46 1.31 -5.50
C ARG A 443 22.15 0.04 -4.69
N ARG A 444 20.96 -0.54 -4.88
CA ARG A 444 20.55 -1.79 -4.21
C ARG A 444 21.47 -2.96 -4.58
N LEU A 445 21.81 -3.12 -5.86
CA LEU A 445 22.75 -4.16 -6.32
C LEU A 445 24.14 -3.99 -5.68
N ILE A 446 24.69 -2.77 -5.68
CA ILE A 446 25.99 -2.47 -5.05
C ILE A 446 25.95 -2.74 -3.54
N ALA A 447 24.90 -2.30 -2.85
CA ALA A 447 24.69 -2.59 -1.43
C ALA A 447 24.64 -4.11 -1.16
N GLY A 448 23.93 -4.85 -2.01
CA GLY A 448 23.88 -6.31 -1.97
C GLY A 448 25.25 -6.97 -2.13
N MET A 449 26.06 -6.50 -3.10
CA MET A 449 27.42 -6.99 -3.30
C MET A 449 28.30 -6.77 -2.06
N ARG A 450 28.18 -5.60 -1.42
CA ARG A 450 28.88 -5.28 -0.17
C ARG A 450 28.43 -6.15 0.99
N ILE A 451 27.13 -6.42 1.11
CA ILE A 451 26.59 -7.35 2.10
C ILE A 451 27.18 -8.76 1.90
N ALA A 452 27.19 -9.26 0.67
CA ALA A 452 27.74 -10.58 0.35
C ALA A 452 29.23 -10.69 0.75
N ARG A 453 30.05 -9.67 0.42
CA ARG A 453 31.46 -9.62 0.82
C ARG A 453 31.63 -9.59 2.34
N ARG A 454 30.84 -8.78 3.04
CA ARG A 454 30.85 -8.69 4.50
C ARG A 454 30.51 -10.02 5.17
N ILE A 455 29.57 -10.79 4.62
CA ILE A 455 29.25 -12.13 5.11
C ILE A 455 30.44 -13.07 4.88
N VAL A 456 31.01 -13.09 3.68
CA VAL A 456 32.17 -13.95 3.38
C VAL A 456 33.40 -13.60 4.23
N ALA A 457 33.54 -12.33 4.63
CA ALA A 457 34.64 -11.86 5.48
C ALA A 457 34.55 -12.33 6.96
N GLN A 458 33.45 -12.93 7.40
CA GLN A 458 33.28 -13.34 8.79
C GLN A 458 34.16 -14.54 9.19
N PRO A 459 34.48 -14.70 10.50
CA PRO A 459 35.35 -15.77 11.00
C PRO A 459 34.95 -17.20 10.62
N ALA A 460 33.65 -17.48 10.48
CA ALA A 460 33.15 -18.79 10.05
C ALA A 460 33.76 -19.25 8.72
N PHE A 461 34.08 -18.31 7.84
CA PHE A 461 34.67 -18.58 6.53
C PHE A 461 36.20 -18.73 6.57
N ASP A 462 36.91 -18.33 7.63
CA ASP A 462 38.38 -18.34 7.68
C ASP A 462 39.02 -19.68 7.28
N PRO A 463 38.52 -20.86 7.69
CA PRO A 463 39.13 -22.14 7.33
C PRO A 463 38.98 -22.50 5.85
N VAL A 464 38.03 -21.90 5.13
CA VAL A 464 37.58 -22.33 3.80
C VAL A 464 37.58 -21.22 2.74
N ARG A 465 37.64 -19.95 3.13
CA ARG A 465 37.67 -18.79 2.21
C ARG A 465 38.96 -18.80 1.41
N GLY A 466 38.82 -18.80 0.08
CA GLY A 466 39.90 -18.51 -0.86
C GLY A 466 39.77 -17.12 -1.46
N GLU A 467 40.45 -16.91 -2.58
CA GLU A 467 40.42 -15.67 -3.35
C GLU A 467 39.02 -15.36 -3.90
N GLU A 468 38.63 -14.07 -3.87
CA GLU A 468 37.49 -13.58 -4.64
C GLU A 468 37.86 -13.52 -6.13
N LEU A 469 37.17 -14.31 -6.94
CA LEU A 469 37.43 -14.39 -8.38
C LEU A 469 36.79 -13.24 -9.14
N VAL A 470 35.56 -12.91 -8.79
CA VAL A 470 34.71 -11.96 -9.50
C VAL A 470 33.77 -11.30 -8.46
N PRO A 471 33.77 -9.96 -8.33
CA PRO A 471 34.49 -8.96 -9.14
C PRO A 471 36.01 -9.00 -8.97
N GLY A 472 36.48 -9.58 -7.86
CA GLY A 472 37.88 -9.54 -7.45
C GLY A 472 38.11 -8.46 -6.39
N SER A 473 39.05 -8.71 -5.48
CA SER A 473 39.23 -7.88 -4.28
C SER A 473 39.67 -6.45 -4.56
N ALA A 474 40.20 -6.15 -5.75
CA ALA A 474 40.63 -4.81 -6.15
C ALA A 474 39.47 -3.87 -6.53
N HIS A 475 38.26 -4.38 -6.76
CA HIS A 475 37.11 -3.57 -7.15
C HIS A 475 36.33 -3.15 -5.90
N GLU A 476 36.70 -2.03 -5.28
CA GLU A 476 36.10 -1.57 -4.01
C GLU A 476 35.11 -0.40 -4.15
N ASP A 477 35.31 0.46 -5.15
CA ASP A 477 34.45 1.61 -5.42
C ASP A 477 33.18 1.25 -6.21
N ASP A 478 32.19 2.15 -6.18
CA ASP A 478 30.89 1.94 -6.80
C ASP A 478 30.98 1.82 -8.33
N ALA A 479 31.92 2.52 -8.96
CA ALA A 479 32.09 2.52 -10.41
C ALA A 479 32.60 1.15 -10.89
N ALA A 480 33.63 0.63 -10.22
CA ALA A 480 34.20 -0.68 -10.48
C ALA A 480 33.19 -1.82 -10.26
N LEU A 481 32.35 -1.71 -9.23
CA LEU A 481 31.26 -2.67 -9.00
C LEU A 481 30.17 -2.58 -10.06
N LEU A 482 29.86 -1.37 -10.54
CA LEU A 482 28.89 -1.17 -11.60
C LEU A 482 29.39 -1.72 -12.95
N ASP A 483 30.67 -1.53 -13.27
CA ASP A 483 31.28 -2.10 -14.48
C ASP A 483 31.26 -3.63 -14.45
N HIS A 484 31.48 -4.23 -13.27
CA HIS A 484 31.27 -5.66 -13.08
C HIS A 484 29.81 -6.08 -13.33
N LEU A 485 28.82 -5.30 -12.89
CA LEU A 485 27.42 -5.58 -13.17
C LEU A 485 27.12 -5.53 -14.67
N ARG A 486 27.60 -4.49 -15.38
CA ARG A 486 27.45 -4.38 -16.85
C ARG A 486 28.04 -5.60 -17.56
N ALA A 487 29.25 -5.99 -17.20
CA ALA A 487 29.98 -7.09 -17.82
C ALA A 487 29.47 -8.49 -17.45
N GLY A 488 28.89 -8.67 -16.25
CA GLY A 488 28.70 -10.01 -15.67
C GLY A 488 27.36 -10.28 -14.97
N ALA A 489 26.47 -9.30 -14.81
CA ALA A 489 25.14 -9.55 -14.27
C ALA A 489 24.31 -10.39 -15.25
N ASP A 490 23.35 -11.13 -14.70
CA ASP A 490 22.45 -12.01 -15.45
C ASP A 490 21.08 -12.07 -14.77
N THR A 491 20.04 -12.38 -15.54
CA THR A 491 18.69 -12.57 -15.01
C THR A 491 18.61 -13.77 -14.06
N SER A 492 17.70 -13.69 -13.08
CA SER A 492 17.28 -14.82 -12.24
C SER A 492 16.06 -15.56 -12.77
N TYR A 493 15.62 -15.23 -13.99
CA TYR A 493 14.61 -15.90 -14.80
C TYR A 493 13.20 -15.81 -14.20
N HIS A 494 12.85 -14.64 -13.64
CA HIS A 494 11.62 -14.32 -12.95
C HIS A 494 10.77 -13.24 -13.67
N PRO A 495 10.59 -13.27 -15.01
CA PRO A 495 9.89 -12.19 -15.69
C PRO A 495 8.41 -12.10 -15.29
N VAL A 496 7.87 -10.87 -15.13
CA VAL A 496 6.46 -10.55 -14.81
C VAL A 496 5.95 -9.30 -15.56
N GLY A 497 4.66 -8.98 -15.42
CA GLY A 497 4.10 -7.63 -15.65
C GLY A 497 3.54 -7.28 -17.04
N THR A 498 3.80 -8.10 -18.05
CA THR A 498 3.47 -7.82 -19.46
C THR A 498 1.98 -7.87 -19.85
N CYS A 499 1.12 -8.33 -18.94
CA CYS A 499 -0.34 -8.27 -19.05
C CYS A 499 -0.94 -7.78 -17.73
N ARG A 500 -0.34 -6.72 -17.17
CA ARG A 500 -0.62 -6.18 -15.84
C ARG A 500 -2.12 -6.08 -15.52
N MET A 501 -2.47 -6.53 -14.33
CA MET A 501 -3.76 -6.36 -13.69
C MET A 501 -3.95 -4.95 -13.14
N GLY A 502 -5.16 -4.39 -13.26
CA GLY A 502 -5.51 -3.10 -12.67
C GLY A 502 -6.80 -2.51 -13.25
N THR A 503 -7.15 -1.31 -12.76
CA THR A 503 -8.34 -0.54 -13.19
C THR A 503 -8.00 0.69 -14.04
N GLY A 504 -6.72 1.03 -14.16
CA GLY A 504 -6.22 2.15 -14.97
C GLY A 504 -6.22 1.87 -16.48
N ALA A 505 -6.02 2.92 -17.28
CA ALA A 505 -6.03 2.84 -18.74
C ALA A 505 -4.88 2.01 -19.33
N ASP A 506 -3.83 1.77 -18.55
CA ASP A 506 -2.63 1.02 -18.88
C ASP A 506 -2.66 -0.43 -18.35
N ALA A 507 -3.79 -0.86 -17.78
CA ALA A 507 -4.04 -2.25 -17.38
C ALA A 507 -4.49 -3.11 -18.57
N VAL A 508 -4.09 -4.37 -18.58
CA VAL A 508 -4.49 -5.35 -19.60
C VAL A 508 -5.64 -6.21 -19.12
N VAL A 509 -5.65 -6.55 -17.83
CA VAL A 509 -6.74 -7.32 -17.21
C VAL A 509 -7.34 -6.61 -16.00
N ASP A 510 -8.62 -6.85 -15.74
CA ASP A 510 -9.30 -6.44 -14.51
C ASP A 510 -8.87 -7.32 -13.29
N PRO A 511 -9.26 -6.98 -12.05
CA PRO A 511 -8.96 -7.80 -10.86
C PRO A 511 -9.55 -9.22 -10.92
N GLU A 512 -10.56 -9.46 -11.76
CA GLU A 512 -11.10 -10.78 -12.08
C GLU A 512 -10.30 -11.49 -13.19
N LEU A 513 -9.23 -10.89 -13.71
CA LEU A 513 -8.34 -11.40 -14.75
C LEU A 513 -8.94 -11.42 -16.17
N ARG A 514 -10.04 -10.71 -16.42
CA ARG A 514 -10.63 -10.54 -17.75
C ARG A 514 -9.87 -9.50 -18.54
N VAL A 515 -9.64 -9.77 -19.82
CA VAL A 515 -8.99 -8.79 -20.70
C VAL A 515 -9.90 -7.59 -20.93
N HIS A 516 -9.38 -6.39 -20.71
CA HIS A 516 -10.17 -5.16 -20.81
C HIS A 516 -10.78 -4.99 -22.20
N GLY A 517 -12.10 -4.79 -22.23
CA GLY A 517 -12.87 -4.59 -23.46
C GLY A 517 -13.13 -5.85 -24.30
N LEU A 518 -12.74 -7.04 -23.83
CA LEU A 518 -12.97 -8.31 -24.52
C LEU A 518 -13.67 -9.34 -23.63
N GLU A 519 -14.73 -9.93 -24.15
CA GLU A 519 -15.47 -11.02 -23.49
C GLU A 519 -14.86 -12.38 -23.81
N GLY A 520 -14.99 -13.34 -22.88
CA GLY A 520 -14.59 -14.73 -23.10
C GLY A 520 -13.07 -14.95 -23.08
N LEU A 521 -12.29 -13.97 -22.60
CA LEU A 521 -10.83 -14.00 -22.59
C LEU A 521 -10.25 -13.55 -21.25
N ARG A 522 -9.33 -14.35 -20.70
CA ARG A 522 -8.58 -14.05 -19.46
C ARG A 522 -7.09 -14.30 -19.63
N VAL A 523 -6.29 -13.72 -18.74
CA VAL A 523 -4.87 -14.06 -18.57
C VAL A 523 -4.63 -14.47 -17.12
N ALA A 524 -4.03 -15.65 -16.90
CA ALA A 524 -3.86 -16.24 -15.58
C ALA A 524 -2.47 -16.85 -15.41
N ASP A 525 -1.45 -16.00 -15.55
CA ASP A 525 -0.05 -16.35 -15.32
C ASP A 525 0.74 -15.15 -14.76
N ALA A 526 2.06 -15.25 -14.66
CA ALA A 526 2.90 -14.22 -14.05
C ALA A 526 2.91 -12.87 -14.81
N SER A 527 2.42 -12.81 -16.04
CA SER A 527 2.25 -11.55 -16.79
C SER A 527 1.32 -10.57 -16.10
N ILE A 528 0.38 -11.03 -15.27
CA ILE A 528 -0.65 -10.17 -14.65
C ILE A 528 -0.18 -9.42 -13.41
N MET A 529 0.98 -9.76 -12.87
CA MET A 529 1.49 -9.16 -11.63
C MET A 529 1.75 -7.65 -11.84
N PRO A 530 1.07 -6.73 -11.13
CA PRO A 530 1.22 -5.30 -11.37
C PRO A 530 2.57 -4.74 -10.94
N THR A 531 3.14 -5.30 -9.89
CA THR A 531 4.53 -5.10 -9.47
C THR A 531 5.16 -6.47 -9.20
N HIS A 532 6.49 -6.52 -9.17
CA HIS A 532 7.21 -7.76 -8.86
C HIS A 532 6.93 -8.22 -7.42
N VAL A 533 6.83 -9.54 -7.21
CA VAL A 533 6.79 -10.15 -5.86
C VAL A 533 8.20 -10.36 -5.32
N SER A 534 8.34 -10.37 -4.00
CA SER A 534 9.61 -10.60 -3.34
C SER A 534 10.12 -12.02 -3.56
N GLY A 535 11.11 -12.13 -4.44
CA GLY A 535 11.85 -13.35 -4.72
C GLY A 535 11.33 -14.21 -5.87
N ASN A 536 11.48 -15.54 -5.78
CA ASN A 536 11.18 -16.44 -6.90
C ASN A 536 9.68 -16.44 -7.25
N THR A 537 9.34 -16.31 -8.53
CA THR A 537 7.94 -16.11 -8.98
C THR A 537 7.11 -17.39 -9.11
N GLN A 538 7.70 -18.59 -8.93
CA GLN A 538 7.00 -19.85 -9.19
C GLN A 538 5.76 -20.02 -8.30
N ALA A 539 5.89 -19.78 -6.98
CA ALA A 539 4.76 -19.98 -6.06
C ALA A 539 3.64 -18.97 -6.33
N ALA A 540 3.99 -17.69 -6.57
CA ALA A 540 3.02 -16.66 -6.90
C ALA A 540 2.27 -16.96 -8.21
N ALA A 541 2.96 -17.45 -9.25
CA ALA A 541 2.33 -17.87 -10.50
C ALA A 541 1.36 -19.05 -10.31
N MET A 542 1.71 -20.01 -9.45
CA MET A 542 0.82 -21.12 -9.10
C MET A 542 -0.38 -20.67 -8.25
N MET A 543 -0.18 -19.71 -7.34
CA MET A 543 -1.26 -19.09 -6.56
C MET A 543 -2.25 -18.35 -7.46
N ILE A 544 -1.77 -17.58 -8.44
CA ILE A 544 -2.61 -16.90 -9.43
C ILE A 544 -3.53 -17.91 -10.15
N ALA A 545 -2.99 -19.07 -10.53
CA ALA A 545 -3.76 -20.13 -11.17
C ALA A 545 -4.86 -20.73 -10.26
N GLU A 546 -4.54 -20.98 -8.99
CA GLU A 546 -5.50 -21.46 -7.99
C GLU A 546 -6.65 -20.45 -7.80
N LYS A 547 -6.33 -19.16 -7.68
CA LYS A 547 -7.33 -18.10 -7.57
C LYS A 547 -8.14 -17.92 -8.86
N ALA A 548 -7.51 -17.97 -10.03
CA ALA A 548 -8.18 -17.89 -11.32
C ALA A 548 -9.19 -19.03 -11.52
N ALA A 549 -8.85 -20.25 -11.10
CA ALA A 549 -9.79 -21.37 -11.13
C ALA A 549 -11.02 -21.12 -10.24
N ALA A 550 -10.83 -20.52 -9.06
CA ALA A 550 -11.94 -20.13 -8.18
C ALA A 550 -12.83 -19.06 -8.81
N LEU A 551 -12.25 -18.04 -9.44
CA LEU A 551 -12.99 -16.99 -10.15
C LEU A 551 -13.83 -17.55 -11.31
N LEU A 552 -13.28 -18.47 -12.11
CA LEU A 552 -13.99 -19.13 -13.21
C LEU A 552 -15.14 -20.02 -12.72
N ARG A 553 -14.96 -20.73 -11.60
CA ARG A 553 -16.03 -21.54 -10.98
C ARG A 553 -17.14 -20.67 -10.41
N ALA A 554 -16.81 -19.53 -9.82
CA ALA A 554 -17.79 -18.59 -9.29
C ALA A 554 -18.61 -17.92 -10.41
N GLY A 555 -17.94 -17.52 -11.50
CA GLY A 555 -18.59 -16.89 -12.66
C GLY A 555 -19.63 -17.77 -13.35
N GLU A 556 -19.45 -19.10 -13.33
CA GLU A 556 -20.35 -20.06 -13.98
C GLU A 556 -21.57 -20.44 -13.14
N ARG A 557 -21.50 -20.40 -11.81
CA ARG A 557 -22.70 -20.48 -10.96
C ARG A 557 -23.65 -19.32 -11.24
N GLY A 558 -23.13 -18.19 -11.72
CA GLY A 558 -23.92 -17.07 -12.21
C GLY A 558 -24.37 -17.17 -13.68
N ALA A 559 -23.92 -18.19 -14.43
CA ALA A 559 -24.22 -18.38 -15.86
C ALA A 559 -25.08 -19.63 -16.14
N GLY A 560 -24.94 -20.72 -15.36
CA GLY A 560 -25.80 -21.92 -15.43
C GLY A 560 -27.21 -21.72 -14.88
N GLU A 561 -27.44 -20.68 -14.07
CA GLU A 561 -28.77 -20.20 -13.70
C GLU A 561 -29.40 -19.30 -14.79
N ARG A 562 -28.75 -19.07 -15.94
CA ARG A 562 -29.29 -18.17 -16.98
C ARG A 562 -30.16 -18.85 -18.04
N GLU A 563 -30.30 -20.18 -18.07
CA GLU A 563 -31.13 -20.86 -19.09
C GLU A 563 -32.15 -21.90 -18.59
N THR A 564 -32.40 -22.03 -17.28
CA THR A 564 -33.69 -22.52 -16.77
C THR A 564 -34.16 -21.77 -15.52
N VAL A 565 -33.91 -20.46 -15.48
CA VAL A 565 -34.78 -19.59 -14.68
C VAL A 565 -35.88 -19.14 -15.62
N GLN A 566 -36.97 -19.92 -15.67
CA GLN A 566 -38.26 -19.30 -15.96
C GLN A 566 -38.34 -18.09 -15.03
N GLU A 567 -38.25 -16.90 -15.63
CA GLU A 567 -38.01 -15.64 -14.96
C GLU A 567 -38.96 -15.53 -13.76
N LEU A 568 -38.39 -15.45 -12.54
CA LEU A 568 -39.16 -15.16 -11.35
C LEU A 568 -39.60 -13.70 -11.47
N ARG A 569 -40.81 -13.48 -11.97
CA ARG A 569 -41.39 -12.14 -12.05
C ARG A 569 -42.06 -11.81 -10.74
N VAL A 570 -41.52 -10.80 -10.06
CA VAL A 570 -42.21 -10.14 -8.95
C VAL A 570 -43.06 -9.02 -9.55
N CYS A 571 -44.37 -9.06 -9.31
CA CYS A 571 -45.31 -8.05 -9.77
C CYS A 571 -46.27 -7.65 -8.63
N PRO A 572 -46.95 -6.50 -8.74
CA PRO A 572 -48.07 -6.18 -7.86
C PRO A 572 -49.09 -7.33 -7.85
N GLY A 573 -49.46 -7.80 -6.67
CA GLY A 573 -50.41 -8.90 -6.49
C GLY A 573 -51.85 -8.38 -6.40
N ASP A 574 -52.80 -9.11 -6.98
CA ASP A 574 -54.23 -8.97 -6.64
C ASP A 574 -54.58 -10.02 -5.57
N PRO A 575 -54.90 -9.64 -4.33
CA PRO A 575 -55.29 -10.56 -3.26
C PRO A 575 -56.52 -11.43 -3.60
N ARG A 576 -57.33 -11.04 -4.60
CA ARG A 576 -58.54 -11.74 -5.04
C ARG A 576 -58.27 -12.80 -6.11
N ALA A 577 -57.10 -12.77 -6.75
CA ALA A 577 -56.75 -13.77 -7.77
C ALA A 577 -56.73 -15.18 -7.15
N ARG A 578 -57.36 -16.16 -7.82
CA ARG A 578 -57.63 -17.50 -7.24
C ARG A 578 -56.38 -18.21 -6.70
N ASP A 579 -55.25 -18.03 -7.35
CA ASP A 579 -54.00 -18.67 -6.95
C ASP A 579 -53.23 -17.91 -5.86
N VAL A 580 -53.32 -16.57 -5.85
CA VAL A 580 -52.86 -15.72 -4.75
C VAL A 580 -53.70 -16.00 -3.52
N ALA A 581 -55.02 -16.08 -3.66
CA ALA A 581 -55.97 -16.42 -2.62
C ALA A 581 -55.58 -17.71 -1.89
N ALA A 582 -55.24 -18.77 -2.64
CA ALA A 582 -54.75 -20.04 -2.09
C ALA A 582 -53.40 -19.90 -1.38
N LEU A 583 -52.52 -19.04 -1.89
CA LEU A 583 -51.22 -18.77 -1.28
C LEU A 583 -51.34 -17.98 0.03
N LEU A 584 -52.32 -17.07 0.14
CA LEU A 584 -52.63 -16.36 1.38
C LEU A 584 -53.21 -17.31 2.43
N SER A 585 -54.11 -18.23 2.05
CA SER A 585 -54.66 -19.24 2.96
C SER A 585 -53.56 -20.18 3.48
N ALA A 586 -52.65 -20.62 2.60
CA ALA A 586 -51.50 -21.42 3.02
C ALA A 586 -50.52 -20.63 3.93
N SER A 587 -50.38 -19.32 3.73
CA SER A 587 -49.59 -18.45 4.61
C SER A 587 -50.20 -18.36 6.01
N GLU A 588 -51.52 -18.25 6.10
CA GLU A 588 -52.27 -18.16 7.37
C GLU A 588 -52.26 -19.49 8.12
N GLU A 589 -52.52 -20.62 7.43
CA GLU A 589 -52.38 -21.96 7.98
C GLU A 589 -50.96 -22.22 8.50
N HIS A 590 -49.94 -21.77 7.76
CA HIS A 590 -48.55 -21.94 8.19
C HIS A 590 -48.22 -21.12 9.45
N ALA A 591 -48.69 -19.87 9.54
CA ALA A 591 -48.46 -19.03 10.70
C ALA A 591 -49.17 -19.59 11.95
N HIS A 592 -50.44 -20.01 11.82
CA HIS A 592 -51.20 -20.60 12.92
C HIS A 592 -50.71 -21.99 13.36
N ALA A 593 -50.01 -22.72 12.48
CA ALA A 593 -49.36 -23.97 12.85
C ALA A 593 -48.10 -23.77 13.71
N LEU A 594 -47.46 -22.60 13.59
CA LEU A 594 -46.19 -22.29 14.28
C LEU A 594 -46.38 -21.43 15.53
N TYR A 595 -47.43 -20.62 15.56
CA TYR A 595 -47.64 -19.63 16.62
C TYR A 595 -49.10 -19.60 17.09
N PRO A 596 -49.35 -19.33 18.38
CA PRO A 596 -50.70 -19.16 18.91
C PRO A 596 -51.39 -17.95 18.26
N ALA A 597 -52.73 -17.95 18.22
CA ALA A 597 -53.51 -17.00 17.42
C ALA A 597 -53.27 -15.52 17.77
N ASP A 598 -52.88 -15.24 19.01
CA ASP A 598 -52.52 -13.91 19.52
C ASP A 598 -51.14 -13.41 19.06
N GLY A 599 -50.28 -14.30 18.54
CA GLY A 599 -48.95 -13.98 18.00
C GLY A 599 -48.87 -13.92 16.47
N VAL A 600 -49.99 -14.06 15.75
CA VAL A 600 -50.03 -14.00 14.28
C VAL A 600 -50.54 -12.64 13.80
N HIS A 601 -49.64 -11.77 13.35
CA HIS A 601 -49.95 -10.40 12.93
C HIS A 601 -49.91 -10.20 11.41
N LEU A 602 -50.57 -11.07 10.66
CA LEU A 602 -50.65 -10.97 9.20
C LEU A 602 -51.76 -10.01 8.76
N LEU A 603 -51.48 -9.15 7.76
CA LEU A 603 -52.51 -8.30 7.12
C LEU A 603 -53.62 -9.15 6.52
N ASP A 604 -54.88 -8.77 6.74
CA ASP A 604 -56.01 -9.44 6.11
C ASP A 604 -56.15 -9.10 4.61
N ARG A 605 -57.08 -9.75 3.91
CA ARG A 605 -57.28 -9.53 2.46
C ARG A 605 -57.72 -8.12 2.10
N ALA A 606 -58.48 -7.45 2.96
CA ALA A 606 -58.93 -6.08 2.72
C ALA A 606 -57.77 -5.10 2.95
N GLU A 607 -56.93 -5.36 3.95
CA GLU A 607 -55.77 -4.54 4.30
C GLU A 607 -54.68 -4.55 3.23
N LEU A 608 -54.49 -5.67 2.53
CA LEU A 608 -53.56 -5.76 1.39
C LEU A 608 -53.90 -4.84 0.20
N THR A 609 -55.10 -4.23 0.19
CA THR A 609 -55.54 -3.30 -0.85
C THR A 609 -55.55 -1.83 -0.40
N ARG A 610 -55.12 -1.53 0.83
CA ARG A 610 -55.11 -0.16 1.37
C ARG A 610 -54.04 0.72 0.71
N SER A 611 -54.35 2.01 0.59
CA SER A 611 -53.34 3.03 0.23
C SER A 611 -52.19 2.99 1.26
N GLY A 612 -50.95 3.02 0.79
CA GLY A 612 -49.74 2.88 1.61
C GLY A 612 -49.19 1.45 1.71
N VAL A 613 -49.91 0.43 1.22
CA VAL A 613 -49.44 -0.98 1.22
C VAL A 613 -48.97 -1.39 -0.17
N ALA A 614 -47.74 -1.91 -0.28
CA ALA A 614 -47.22 -2.56 -1.48
C ALA A 614 -47.34 -4.08 -1.35
N PHE A 615 -48.32 -4.68 -2.04
CA PHE A 615 -48.47 -6.13 -2.08
C PHE A 615 -47.86 -6.72 -3.34
N LEU A 616 -46.87 -7.60 -3.18
CA LEU A 616 -46.09 -8.20 -4.25
C LEU A 616 -46.31 -9.71 -4.30
N VAL A 617 -46.42 -10.25 -5.51
CA VAL A 617 -46.50 -11.69 -5.77
C VAL A 617 -45.39 -12.07 -6.74
N VAL A 618 -44.78 -13.23 -6.49
CA VAL A 618 -43.76 -13.78 -7.37
C VAL A 618 -44.28 -15.00 -8.11
N ARG A 619 -44.06 -15.01 -9.43
CA ARG A 619 -44.53 -16.04 -10.35
C ARG A 619 -43.36 -16.58 -11.14
N ARG A 620 -43.45 -17.82 -11.57
CA ARG A 620 -42.53 -18.42 -12.53
C ARG A 620 -43.24 -18.51 -13.87
N GLY A 621 -42.81 -17.70 -14.84
CA GLY A 621 -43.51 -17.55 -16.13
C GLY A 621 -44.98 -17.09 -15.98
N ALA A 622 -45.89 -17.58 -16.84
CA ALA A 622 -47.33 -17.34 -16.73
C ALA A 622 -48.02 -18.25 -15.66
N GLY A 623 -47.24 -18.91 -14.81
CA GLY A 623 -47.71 -19.93 -13.87
C GLY A 623 -48.31 -19.38 -12.56
N LYS A 624 -48.68 -20.33 -11.69
CA LYS A 624 -49.27 -20.09 -10.36
C LYS A 624 -48.34 -19.24 -9.47
N ALA A 625 -48.93 -18.44 -8.58
CA ALA A 625 -48.20 -17.69 -7.57
C ALA A 625 -47.36 -18.64 -6.70
N LEU A 626 -46.08 -18.33 -6.53
CA LEU A 626 -45.12 -19.13 -5.77
C LEU A 626 -44.78 -18.53 -4.40
N GLY A 627 -45.00 -17.23 -4.24
CA GLY A 627 -44.82 -16.53 -2.98
C GLY A 627 -45.48 -15.15 -3.01
N CYS A 628 -45.64 -14.55 -1.84
CA CYS A 628 -46.16 -13.19 -1.70
C CYS A 628 -45.42 -12.44 -0.60
N ALA A 629 -45.39 -11.12 -0.70
CA ALA A 629 -44.89 -10.27 0.36
C ALA A 629 -45.64 -8.92 0.41
N ALA A 630 -45.65 -8.27 1.57
CA ALA A 630 -46.30 -6.97 1.75
C ALA A 630 -45.38 -6.00 2.49
N LEU A 631 -45.25 -4.78 1.95
CA LEU A 631 -44.61 -3.63 2.57
C LEU A 631 -45.68 -2.63 3.01
N VAL A 632 -45.65 -2.20 4.27
CA VAL A 632 -46.49 -1.12 4.80
C VAL A 632 -45.61 0.09 5.04
N GLU A 633 -46.02 1.24 4.53
CA GLU A 633 -45.37 2.51 4.80
C GLU A 633 -45.77 3.02 6.20
N GLU A 634 -44.78 3.35 7.01
CA GLU A 634 -44.95 3.98 8.33
C GLU A 634 -44.54 5.46 8.23
N ASP A 635 -45.12 6.30 9.11
CA ASP A 635 -44.72 7.71 9.22
C ASP A 635 -43.22 7.83 9.53
N ASP A 636 -42.58 8.92 9.10
CA ASP A 636 -41.14 9.19 9.24
C ASP A 636 -40.21 8.35 8.35
N GLY A 637 -40.64 7.95 7.14
CA GLY A 637 -39.78 7.34 6.11
C GLY A 637 -39.29 5.92 6.43
N HIS A 638 -40.06 5.18 7.23
CA HIS A 638 -39.82 3.79 7.56
C HIS A 638 -40.79 2.87 6.79
N GLY A 639 -40.32 1.69 6.39
CA GLY A 639 -41.17 0.66 5.78
C GLY A 639 -41.17 -0.62 6.60
N GLU A 640 -42.33 -1.21 6.81
CA GLU A 640 -42.47 -2.48 7.51
C GLU A 640 -42.86 -3.64 6.58
N ILE A 641 -42.10 -4.73 6.62
CA ILE A 641 -42.44 -5.98 5.94
C ILE A 641 -43.42 -6.76 6.82
N LYS A 642 -44.72 -6.65 6.53
CA LYS A 642 -45.82 -7.30 7.29
C LYS A 642 -46.16 -8.72 6.84
N ARG A 643 -45.70 -9.13 5.65
CA ARG A 643 -45.99 -10.46 5.12
C ARG A 643 -44.84 -10.90 4.23
N MET A 644 -44.40 -12.14 4.40
CA MET A 644 -43.46 -12.79 3.49
C MET A 644 -43.67 -14.29 3.55
N PHE A 645 -44.17 -14.88 2.47
CA PHE A 645 -44.47 -16.32 2.42
C PHE A 645 -44.08 -16.91 1.07
N VAL A 646 -43.51 -18.11 1.11
CA VAL A 646 -43.15 -18.89 -0.08
C VAL A 646 -43.75 -20.28 0.06
N ALA A 647 -44.50 -20.70 -0.97
CA ALA A 647 -45.12 -22.01 -1.02
C ALA A 647 -44.07 -23.12 -0.79
N PRO A 648 -44.39 -24.20 -0.05
CA PRO A 648 -43.41 -25.25 0.26
C PRO A 648 -42.69 -25.83 -0.98
N SER A 649 -43.43 -26.01 -2.08
CA SER A 649 -42.90 -26.50 -3.36
C SER A 649 -41.91 -25.55 -4.05
N ALA A 650 -41.80 -24.30 -3.59
CA ALA A 650 -40.94 -23.26 -4.16
C ALA A 650 -39.83 -22.78 -3.20
N ARG A 651 -39.69 -23.38 -2.02
CA ARG A 651 -38.62 -23.04 -1.06
C ARG A 651 -37.25 -23.44 -1.62
N ARG A 652 -36.20 -22.69 -1.24
CA ARG A 652 -34.79 -22.85 -1.72
C ARG A 652 -34.58 -22.65 -3.23
N THR A 653 -35.52 -22.02 -3.93
CA THR A 653 -35.42 -21.74 -5.38
C THR A 653 -35.17 -20.25 -5.71
N GLY A 654 -34.71 -19.45 -4.73
CA GLY A 654 -34.44 -18.01 -4.90
C GLY A 654 -35.67 -17.09 -4.75
N VAL A 655 -36.87 -17.65 -4.66
CA VAL A 655 -38.16 -16.93 -4.55
C VAL A 655 -38.21 -15.92 -3.40
N ALA A 656 -37.77 -16.32 -2.20
CA ALA A 656 -37.77 -15.42 -1.04
C ALA A 656 -36.77 -14.26 -1.22
N ARG A 657 -35.60 -14.53 -1.80
CA ARG A 657 -34.59 -13.48 -2.08
C ARG A 657 -35.11 -12.48 -3.11
N ALA A 658 -35.83 -12.95 -4.13
CA ALA A 658 -36.46 -12.09 -5.14
C ALA A 658 -37.54 -11.19 -4.54
N LEU A 659 -38.41 -11.73 -3.67
CA LEU A 659 -39.41 -10.93 -2.94
C LEU A 659 -38.76 -9.88 -2.03
N LEU A 660 -37.72 -10.24 -1.29
CA LEU A 660 -37.04 -9.30 -0.39
C LEU A 660 -36.34 -8.17 -1.16
N ALA A 661 -35.64 -8.49 -2.25
CA ALA A 661 -35.02 -7.50 -3.12
C ALA A 661 -36.06 -6.56 -3.75
N ALA A 662 -37.23 -7.08 -4.13
CA ALA A 662 -38.32 -6.26 -4.67
C ALA A 662 -38.92 -5.33 -3.62
N LEU A 663 -39.07 -5.78 -2.36
CA LEU A 663 -39.49 -4.92 -1.25
C LEU A 663 -38.47 -3.81 -0.96
N GLU A 664 -37.17 -4.09 -1.04
CA GLU A 664 -36.13 -3.07 -0.91
C GLU A 664 -36.15 -2.05 -2.03
N SER A 665 -36.36 -2.49 -3.28
CA SER A 665 -36.52 -1.58 -4.42
C SER A 665 -37.80 -0.75 -4.29
N GLU A 666 -38.89 -1.34 -3.80
CA GLU A 666 -40.14 -0.63 -3.52
C GLU A 666 -39.96 0.42 -2.44
N ALA A 667 -39.27 0.07 -1.35
CA ALA A 667 -38.97 0.99 -0.26
C ALA A 667 -38.10 2.17 -0.75
N ARG A 668 -37.08 1.92 -1.59
CA ARG A 668 -36.31 2.99 -2.22
C ARG A 668 -37.14 3.85 -3.17
N ARG A 669 -38.09 3.29 -3.93
CA ARG A 669 -39.00 4.08 -4.77
C ARG A 669 -39.91 5.00 -3.96
N ARG A 670 -40.22 4.63 -2.72
CA ARG A 670 -41.03 5.39 -1.78
C ARG A 670 -40.18 6.25 -0.82
N GLU A 671 -38.88 6.40 -1.11
CA GLU A 671 -37.97 7.22 -0.30
C GLU A 671 -37.87 6.78 1.17
N LEU A 672 -38.11 5.50 1.43
CA LEU A 672 -37.98 4.91 2.76
C LEU A 672 -36.51 4.58 3.04
N HIS A 673 -36.01 5.05 4.16
CA HIS A 673 -34.61 4.94 4.54
C HIS A 673 -34.32 3.75 5.46
N VAL A 674 -35.35 3.16 6.08
CA VAL A 674 -35.22 1.99 6.96
C VAL A 674 -36.35 0.99 6.67
N LEU A 675 -36.00 -0.30 6.57
CA LEU A 675 -36.93 -1.42 6.58
C LEU A 675 -36.92 -2.16 7.92
N ARG A 676 -38.11 -2.50 8.41
CA ARG A 676 -38.32 -3.27 9.65
C ARG A 676 -39.18 -4.49 9.38
N LEU A 677 -39.04 -5.53 10.20
CA LEU A 677 -39.93 -6.70 10.17
C LEU A 677 -40.03 -7.37 11.54
N GLU A 678 -41.19 -7.96 11.78
CA GLU A 678 -41.46 -8.87 12.89
C GLU A 678 -41.58 -10.30 12.33
N THR A 679 -40.92 -11.26 12.99
CA THR A 679 -40.99 -12.67 12.62
C THR A 679 -40.73 -13.56 13.83
N GLY A 680 -41.27 -14.76 13.88
CA GLY A 680 -41.04 -15.64 15.03
C GLY A 680 -39.77 -16.49 14.96
N PRO A 681 -39.25 -16.94 16.12
CA PRO A 681 -38.00 -17.71 16.22
C PRO A 681 -38.09 -19.14 15.66
N ALA A 682 -39.30 -19.66 15.41
CA ALA A 682 -39.52 -21.01 14.88
C ALA A 682 -39.33 -21.13 13.36
N GLN A 683 -38.75 -20.11 12.70
CA GLN A 683 -38.49 -20.07 11.27
C GLN A 683 -37.00 -19.77 10.97
N PRO A 684 -36.07 -20.69 11.28
CA PRO A 684 -34.64 -20.44 11.17
C PRO A 684 -34.18 -20.11 9.74
N GLU A 685 -34.86 -20.62 8.72
CA GLU A 685 -34.55 -20.32 7.31
C GLU A 685 -34.90 -18.88 6.93
N ALA A 686 -35.98 -18.31 7.50
CA ALA A 686 -36.35 -16.91 7.29
C ALA A 686 -35.35 -15.98 8.00
N LEU A 687 -34.96 -16.30 9.24
CA LEU A 687 -33.96 -15.54 9.99
C LEU A 687 -32.59 -15.54 9.31
N ALA A 688 -32.16 -16.69 8.78
CA ALA A 688 -30.93 -16.79 8.01
C ALA A 688 -30.99 -15.91 6.74
N LEU A 689 -32.14 -15.87 6.05
CA LEU A 689 -32.35 -15.02 4.89
C LEU A 689 -32.25 -13.53 5.24
N TYR A 690 -32.96 -13.08 6.27
CA TYR A 690 -32.96 -11.67 6.67
C TYR A 690 -31.58 -11.20 7.14
N ARG A 691 -30.89 -12.00 7.96
CA ARG A 691 -29.53 -11.68 8.44
C ARG A 691 -28.52 -11.63 7.30
N ALA A 692 -28.60 -12.57 6.35
CA ALA A 692 -27.78 -12.54 5.15
C ALA A 692 -28.11 -11.34 4.25
N ALA A 693 -29.35 -10.87 4.26
CA ALA A 693 -29.77 -9.65 3.56
C ALA A 693 -29.38 -8.36 4.31
N GLY A 694 -28.76 -8.45 5.48
CA GLY A 694 -28.26 -7.31 6.25
C GLY A 694 -29.23 -6.78 7.31
N PHE A 695 -30.32 -7.50 7.60
CA PHE A 695 -31.17 -7.17 8.74
C PHE A 695 -30.49 -7.55 10.06
N ARG A 696 -30.60 -6.68 11.06
CA ARG A 696 -30.02 -6.86 12.41
C ARG A 696 -31.10 -6.88 13.46
N ASP A 697 -30.85 -7.63 14.54
CA ASP A 697 -31.78 -7.73 15.67
C ASP A 697 -32.00 -6.34 16.29
N ARG A 698 -33.27 -6.03 16.57
CA ARG A 698 -33.71 -4.82 17.27
C ARG A 698 -34.75 -5.16 18.33
N GLY A 699 -35.08 -4.18 19.17
CA GLY A 699 -36.22 -4.27 20.08
C GLY A 699 -37.57 -4.17 19.33
N PRO A 700 -38.70 -4.33 20.03
CA PRO A 700 -40.03 -4.09 19.46
C PRO A 700 -40.14 -2.70 18.81
N PHE A 701 -41.03 -2.55 17.84
CA PHE A 701 -41.33 -1.29 17.15
C PHE A 701 -42.81 -1.11 16.90
N GLY A 702 -43.25 0.13 16.68
CA GLY A 702 -44.65 0.45 16.49
C GLY A 702 -45.50 -0.04 17.67
N SER A 703 -46.56 -0.80 17.37
CA SER A 703 -47.48 -1.36 18.36
C SER A 703 -47.03 -2.72 18.95
N TYR A 704 -45.91 -3.28 18.50
CA TYR A 704 -45.45 -4.59 18.98
C TYR A 704 -44.89 -4.52 20.40
N ARG A 705 -45.16 -5.58 21.18
CA ARG A 705 -44.59 -5.79 22.52
C ARG A 705 -43.61 -6.96 22.49
N ALA A 706 -42.62 -6.95 23.38
CA ALA A 706 -41.69 -8.07 23.50
C ALA A 706 -42.44 -9.34 23.90
N HIS A 707 -42.34 -10.38 23.07
CA HIS A 707 -42.99 -11.67 23.27
C HIS A 707 -42.03 -12.80 22.87
N PRO A 708 -41.97 -13.94 23.59
CA PRO A 708 -41.04 -15.03 23.26
C PRO A 708 -41.24 -15.65 21.87
N ALA A 709 -42.40 -15.43 21.26
CA ALA A 709 -42.71 -15.87 19.90
C ALA A 709 -42.37 -14.86 18.80
N SER A 710 -41.75 -13.71 19.13
CA SER A 710 -41.47 -12.61 18.19
C SER A 710 -40.02 -12.15 18.25
N LEU A 711 -39.43 -11.95 17.08
CA LEU A 711 -38.12 -11.35 16.84
C LEU A 711 -38.29 -10.16 15.90
N PHE A 712 -37.57 -9.08 16.20
CA PHE A 712 -37.66 -7.83 15.45
C PHE A 712 -36.33 -7.55 14.78
N LEU A 713 -36.38 -7.19 13.50
CA LEU A 713 -35.22 -7.06 12.63
C LEU A 713 -35.29 -5.74 11.85
N GLU A 714 -34.17 -5.02 11.67
CA GLU A 714 -34.12 -3.81 10.83
C GLU A 714 -32.92 -3.76 9.86
N LYS A 715 -33.11 -3.05 8.74
CA LYS A 715 -32.09 -2.77 7.72
C LYS A 715 -32.21 -1.32 7.22
N ARG A 716 -31.11 -0.57 7.18
CA ARG A 716 -31.05 0.75 6.52
C ARG A 716 -30.80 0.61 5.02
N LEU A 717 -31.50 1.39 4.20
CA LEU A 717 -31.38 1.39 2.74
C LEU A 717 -30.52 2.56 2.25
N ALA A 718 -29.56 2.29 1.37
CA ALA A 718 -28.77 3.33 0.69
C ALA A 718 -29.51 3.84 -0.55
N HIS A 719 -29.55 5.17 -0.74
CA HIS A 719 -30.11 5.83 -1.92
C HIS A 719 -29.01 6.20 -2.93
N PRO A 720 -29.24 6.01 -4.24
CA PRO A 720 -28.34 6.50 -5.29
C PRO A 720 -28.56 8.00 -5.54
N ASP A 721 -27.47 8.77 -5.59
CA ASP A 721 -27.41 10.21 -5.81
C ASP A 721 -28.31 10.69 -6.98
N THR A 722 -29.19 11.67 -6.69
CA THR A 722 -29.79 12.54 -7.70
C THR A 722 -29.39 13.98 -7.44
N THR A 723 -28.62 14.53 -8.38
CA THR A 723 -28.41 15.96 -8.59
C THR A 723 -29.72 16.72 -8.75
N HIS A 724 -29.94 17.82 -8.01
CA HIS A 724 -30.56 19.08 -8.47
C HIS A 724 -30.69 20.12 -7.32
N PRO A 725 -31.14 21.36 -7.59
CA PRO A 725 -30.49 22.54 -8.13
C PRO A 725 -30.25 23.63 -7.04
N LEU A 726 -29.79 24.80 -7.48
CA LEU A 726 -29.53 26.03 -6.72
C LEU A 726 -30.51 26.38 -5.57
N VAL A 727 -29.88 26.87 -4.50
CA VAL A 727 -30.29 27.62 -3.28
C VAL A 727 -31.53 28.53 -3.41
N PRO A 728 -32.27 28.71 -2.29
CA PRO A 728 -32.49 30.08 -1.80
C PRO A 728 -32.13 30.24 -0.30
N HIS A 729 -31.33 31.28 -0.01
CA HIS A 729 -31.16 31.85 1.33
C HIS A 729 -32.52 32.21 1.93
N HIS A 730 -32.72 31.99 3.24
CA HIS A 730 -33.54 32.86 4.11
C HIS A 730 -33.21 32.63 5.60
N GLY A 731 -32.76 33.70 6.26
CA GLY A 731 -33.24 34.16 7.57
C GLY A 731 -33.14 33.25 8.80
N ALA A 732 -32.17 33.57 9.66
CA ALA A 732 -32.27 33.62 11.12
C ALA A 732 -33.21 32.64 11.86
N ARG A 733 -32.60 31.65 12.53
CA ARG A 733 -32.87 31.32 13.94
C ARG A 733 -31.79 30.38 14.46
N ILE A 734 -31.06 30.83 15.47
CA ILE A 734 -30.12 30.03 16.26
C ILE A 734 -30.92 28.86 16.87
N MET A 735 -30.73 27.64 16.35
CA MET A 735 -31.26 26.43 16.99
C MET A 735 -30.20 25.90 17.96
N SER A 736 -30.55 25.93 19.24
CA SER A 736 -29.73 25.59 20.42
C SER A 736 -29.32 24.11 20.54
N ASP A 737 -29.43 23.33 19.47
CA ASP A 737 -29.30 21.85 19.49
C ASP A 737 -28.08 21.32 18.70
N ARG A 738 -27.39 22.17 17.93
CA ARG A 738 -26.29 21.71 17.06
C ARG A 738 -24.95 21.40 17.78
N PHE A 739 -24.85 21.76 19.05
CA PHE A 739 -23.64 21.57 19.87
C PHE A 739 -23.89 20.69 21.10
N ASP A 740 -24.97 19.90 21.08
CA ASP A 740 -25.23 18.91 22.12
C ASP A 740 -24.08 17.89 22.18
N HIS A 741 -23.41 17.84 23.32
CA HIS A 741 -22.28 16.98 23.58
C HIS A 741 -22.70 15.49 23.59
N ASP A 742 -23.85 15.17 24.17
CA ASP A 742 -24.33 13.79 24.31
C ASP A 742 -24.75 13.22 22.95
N ALA A 743 -25.35 14.05 22.09
CA ALA A 743 -25.68 13.70 20.71
C ALA A 743 -24.43 13.49 19.84
N ASN A 744 -23.41 14.34 20.00
CA ASN A 744 -22.13 14.20 19.26
C ASN A 744 -21.31 12.99 19.72
N LEU A 745 -21.33 12.67 21.03
CA LEU A 745 -20.71 11.46 21.59
C LEU A 745 -21.39 10.19 21.07
N ALA A 746 -22.71 10.19 20.87
CA ALA A 746 -23.45 9.07 20.31
C ALA A 746 -23.19 8.85 18.80
N ARG A 747 -22.83 9.91 18.06
CA ARG A 747 -22.48 9.84 16.62
C ARG A 747 -21.09 9.27 16.37
N ALA A 748 -20.16 9.39 17.31
CA ALA A 748 -18.80 8.85 17.26
C ALA A 748 -18.71 7.31 17.36
N GLY A 749 -19.80 6.59 17.07
CA GLY A 749 -19.95 5.18 17.41
C GLY A 749 -20.67 4.30 16.39
N SER A 750 -20.84 4.68 15.11
CA SER A 750 -21.52 3.75 14.19
C SER A 750 -21.14 3.79 12.70
N TRP A 751 -20.76 2.57 12.25
CA TRP A 751 -20.65 2.01 10.89
C TRP A 751 -19.30 2.07 10.14
N ARG A 752 -19.05 0.97 9.40
CA ARG A 752 -17.76 0.44 8.93
C ARG A 752 -17.52 0.65 7.41
N ALA A 753 -16.22 0.64 7.08
CA ALA A 753 -15.53 0.15 5.88
C ALA A 753 -15.04 1.21 4.86
N HIS A 754 -13.74 1.49 4.85
CA HIS A 754 -12.89 1.68 3.66
C HIS A 754 -11.38 1.79 4.06
N ARG A 755 -10.46 1.60 3.10
CA ARG A 755 -9.00 1.82 3.19
C ARG A 755 -8.66 3.02 2.31
N SER A 756 -7.86 3.97 2.78
CA SER A 756 -7.47 5.15 1.98
C SER A 756 -6.27 4.86 1.05
N PRO A 757 -6.32 5.27 -0.23
CA PRO A 757 -5.17 5.33 -1.13
C PRO A 757 -4.41 6.65 -0.92
N PHE A 758 -3.11 6.56 -0.67
CA PHE A 758 -2.24 7.72 -0.48
C PHE A 758 -2.27 8.65 -1.69
N TRP A 759 -2.36 9.94 -1.39
CA TRP A 759 -2.18 11.04 -2.33
C TRP A 759 -0.70 11.16 -2.70
N PRO A 760 -0.30 11.06 -3.98
CA PRO A 760 1.06 11.42 -4.35
C PRO A 760 1.24 12.95 -4.28
N PRO A 761 2.43 13.47 -3.94
CA PRO A 761 2.72 14.88 -4.12
C PRO A 761 2.58 15.26 -5.60
N ALA A 762 2.00 16.43 -5.87
CA ALA A 762 1.74 16.93 -7.21
C ALA A 762 3.01 16.91 -8.10
N GLU A 763 2.88 16.43 -9.34
CA GLU A 763 3.92 16.56 -10.37
C GLU A 763 4.07 18.05 -10.74
N GLY A 764 5.07 18.70 -10.17
CA GLY A 764 5.33 20.13 -10.41
C GLY A 764 5.61 20.84 -9.10
N TYR A 765 6.78 20.57 -8.53
CA TYR A 765 7.18 21.14 -7.26
C TYR A 765 7.82 22.51 -7.46
N ARG A 766 7.28 23.56 -6.81
CA ARG A 766 7.87 24.90 -6.75
C ARG A 766 8.52 25.13 -5.39
N LEU A 767 9.85 25.21 -5.39
CA LEU A 767 10.63 25.66 -4.24
C LEU A 767 10.47 27.18 -4.11
N ALA A 768 9.92 27.63 -2.99
CA ALA A 768 10.00 29.03 -2.58
C ALA A 768 11.10 29.18 -1.51
N CYS A 769 11.83 30.28 -1.53
CA CYS A 769 12.84 30.56 -0.49
C CYS A 769 12.24 31.52 0.54
N LEU A 770 12.39 31.22 1.83
CA LEU A 770 11.97 32.13 2.89
C LEU A 770 13.12 33.07 3.26
N ASP A 771 13.05 34.33 2.82
CA ASP A 771 13.95 35.38 3.27
C ASP A 771 13.53 35.89 4.67
N ILE A 772 14.34 35.57 5.69
CA ILE A 772 14.19 36.08 7.06
C ILE A 772 15.16 37.23 7.37
N GLY A 773 15.96 37.67 6.40
CA GLY A 773 17.00 38.70 6.58
C GLY A 773 16.44 40.05 7.04
N ALA A 774 15.20 40.38 6.65
CA ALA A 774 14.49 41.57 7.12
C ALA A 774 14.18 41.56 8.64
N ALA A 775 14.27 40.40 9.30
CA ALA A 775 14.01 40.23 10.73
C ALA A 775 15.30 40.11 11.58
N GLY A 776 16.47 39.98 10.94
CA GLY A 776 17.78 39.96 11.60
C GLY A 776 18.32 41.38 11.87
N PRO A 777 19.27 41.53 12.80
CA PRO A 777 19.96 42.81 12.99
C PRO A 777 20.83 43.13 11.76
N ASP A 778 20.74 44.36 11.23
CA ASP A 778 21.70 44.86 10.26
C ASP A 778 23.05 45.09 10.94
N LEU A 779 24.04 44.28 10.57
CA LEU A 779 25.41 44.31 11.09
C LEU A 779 26.43 44.74 10.01
N GLY A 780 25.96 45.18 8.84
CA GLY A 780 26.81 45.62 7.73
C GLY A 780 27.44 44.51 6.88
N GLY A 781 28.04 44.90 5.75
CA GLY A 781 28.56 43.97 4.74
C GLY A 781 29.74 43.09 5.19
N GLU A 782 30.54 43.55 6.16
CA GLU A 782 31.63 42.75 6.73
C GLU A 782 31.10 41.56 7.55
N ALA A 783 30.02 41.78 8.33
CA ALA A 783 29.36 40.72 9.07
C ALA A 783 28.71 39.69 8.13
N ALA A 784 28.09 40.14 7.04
CA ALA A 784 27.51 39.25 6.02
C ALA A 784 28.54 38.29 5.42
N ALA A 785 29.74 38.79 5.08
CA ALA A 785 30.82 37.95 4.56
C ALA A 785 31.33 36.92 5.59
N LEU A 786 31.38 37.30 6.87
CA LEU A 786 31.77 36.39 7.95
C LEU A 786 30.70 35.34 8.25
N PHE A 787 29.40 35.65 8.14
CA PHE A 787 28.32 34.65 8.23
C PHE A 787 28.41 33.61 7.12
N GLU A 788 28.65 34.02 5.88
CA GLU A 788 28.84 33.08 4.76
C GLU A 788 30.04 32.17 4.98
N ARG A 789 31.15 32.74 5.46
CA ARG A 789 32.34 31.96 5.83
C ARG A 789 32.03 30.95 6.94
N LEU A 790 31.34 31.37 7.99
CA LEU A 790 30.97 30.53 9.12
C LEU A 790 30.05 29.37 8.66
N ARG A 791 29.06 29.66 7.82
CA ARG A 791 28.17 28.66 7.21
C ARG A 791 28.93 27.64 6.38
N ALA A 792 29.85 28.08 5.51
CA ALA A 792 30.66 27.19 4.68
C ALA A 792 31.54 26.25 5.52
N LEU A 793 32.09 26.75 6.64
CA LEU A 793 32.86 25.93 7.57
C LEU A 793 32.00 24.85 8.24
N ILE A 794 30.79 25.20 8.70
CA ILE A 794 29.86 24.25 9.33
C ILE A 794 29.37 23.20 8.31
N GLU A 795 29.10 23.60 7.06
CA GLU A 795 28.72 22.65 5.99
C GLU A 795 29.88 21.70 5.65
N ALA A 796 31.12 22.19 5.59
CA ALA A 796 32.28 21.34 5.35
C ALA A 796 32.50 20.31 6.46
N GLU A 797 32.34 20.71 7.73
CA GLU A 797 32.37 19.81 8.88
C GLU A 797 31.29 18.72 8.78
N TRP A 798 30.08 19.10 8.35
CA TRP A 798 28.96 18.18 8.19
C TRP A 798 29.18 17.14 7.10
N GLN A 799 29.70 17.56 5.94
CA GLN A 799 30.04 16.65 4.84
C GLN A 799 31.16 15.69 5.25
N ALA A 800 32.12 16.15 6.06
CA ALA A 800 33.18 15.32 6.60
C ALA A 800 32.66 14.27 7.61
N GLU A 801 31.74 14.65 8.49
CA GLU A 801 31.09 13.75 9.46
C GLU A 801 30.27 12.65 8.75
N LYS A 802 29.48 12.99 7.72
CA LYS A 802 28.74 12.01 6.90
C LYS A 802 29.64 10.97 6.23
N ALA A 803 30.88 11.34 5.91
CA ALA A 803 31.85 10.45 5.29
C ALA A 803 32.56 9.53 6.31
N ALA A 804 32.51 9.85 7.61
CA ALA A 804 33.16 9.09 8.67
C ALA A 804 32.21 8.04 9.32
N ARG A 805 32.73 6.87 9.71
CA ARG A 805 31.98 5.90 10.55
C ARG A 805 32.00 6.39 12.01
N PRO A 806 30.86 6.38 12.74
CA PRO A 806 30.75 7.08 14.02
C PRO A 806 31.45 6.30 15.13
N ASP A 807 32.56 6.82 15.65
CA ASP A 807 33.14 6.33 16.91
C ASP A 807 33.56 7.47 17.86
N THR A 808 33.25 8.73 17.54
CA THR A 808 33.55 9.88 18.40
C THR A 808 32.34 10.81 18.55
N ARG A 809 31.91 11.02 19.81
CA ARG A 809 30.88 12.01 20.21
C ARG A 809 31.42 13.45 20.23
N ALA A 810 32.22 13.87 19.26
CA ALA A 810 32.69 15.27 19.18
C ALA A 810 31.70 16.10 18.35
N ALA A 811 31.35 17.33 18.80
CA ALA A 811 30.41 18.21 18.09
C ALA A 811 30.98 18.79 16.78
N PHE A 812 32.31 18.99 16.71
CA PHE A 812 33.05 19.39 15.50
C PHE A 812 34.38 18.62 15.41
N HIS A 813 34.80 18.27 14.19
CA HIS A 813 36.11 17.66 13.90
C HIS A 813 37.24 18.70 13.83
N ALA A 814 36.95 19.91 13.32
CA ALA A 814 37.89 21.05 13.32
C ALA A 814 37.23 22.34 13.89
N PRO A 815 37.10 22.46 15.22
CA PRO A 815 36.42 23.60 15.84
C PRO A 815 37.15 24.94 15.73
N GLY A 816 38.47 24.94 15.48
CA GLY A 816 39.31 26.15 15.46
C GLY A 816 38.84 27.22 14.46
N PRO A 817 38.71 26.91 13.15
CA PRO A 817 38.23 27.85 12.14
C PRO A 817 36.82 28.41 12.42
N ILE A 818 35.94 27.60 13.00
CA ILE A 818 34.58 28.01 13.40
C ILE A 818 34.66 29.00 14.56
N ALA A 819 35.42 28.66 15.60
CA ALA A 819 35.64 29.52 16.76
C ALA A 819 36.29 30.87 16.39
N ASP A 820 37.31 30.86 15.52
CA ASP A 820 37.98 32.08 15.06
C ASP A 820 37.03 33.00 14.26
N THR A 821 36.20 32.41 13.40
CA THR A 821 35.22 33.17 12.60
C THR A 821 34.10 33.73 13.48
N LEU A 822 33.65 32.99 14.50
CA LEU A 822 32.67 33.48 15.48
C LEU A 822 33.25 34.58 16.37
N ALA A 823 34.53 34.49 16.76
CA ALA A 823 35.21 35.55 17.49
C ALA A 823 35.36 36.83 16.66
N ALA A 824 35.65 36.71 15.36
CA ALA A 824 35.68 37.85 14.45
C ALA A 824 34.31 38.51 14.29
N LEU A 825 33.23 37.73 14.21
CA LEU A 825 31.86 38.26 14.24
C LEU A 825 31.54 38.95 15.58
N ALA A 826 32.05 38.44 16.70
CA ALA A 826 31.85 39.04 18.01
C ALA A 826 32.37 40.47 18.05
N ASP A 827 33.51 40.75 17.42
CA ASP A 827 34.11 42.11 17.43
C ASP A 827 33.27 43.14 16.66
N LEU A 828 32.35 42.69 15.78
CA LEU A 828 31.42 43.54 15.04
C LEU A 828 30.13 43.82 15.82
N LEU A 829 29.92 43.20 16.98
CA LEU A 829 28.71 43.42 17.79
C LEU A 829 28.78 44.77 18.53
N PRO A 830 27.65 45.51 18.60
CA PRO A 830 27.65 46.86 19.13
C PRO A 830 27.82 46.91 20.66
N ARG A 831 27.26 45.95 21.40
CA ARG A 831 27.26 45.94 22.88
C ARG A 831 28.31 44.99 23.44
N GLU A 832 28.97 45.40 24.52
CA GLU A 832 30.03 44.60 25.15
C GLU A 832 29.51 43.27 25.71
N GLU A 833 28.26 43.25 26.19
CA GLU A 833 27.57 42.03 26.63
C GLU A 833 27.39 41.02 25.49
N ASP A 834 26.98 41.50 24.31
CA ASP A 834 26.84 40.67 23.09
C ASP A 834 28.21 40.12 22.66
N ARG A 835 29.27 40.96 22.68
CA ARG A 835 30.66 40.53 22.38
C ARG A 835 31.13 39.46 23.34
N LEU A 836 30.90 39.67 24.64
CA LEU A 836 31.32 38.75 25.69
C LEU A 836 30.64 37.39 25.49
N ALA A 837 29.34 37.38 25.22
CA ALA A 837 28.61 36.14 24.98
C ALA A 837 29.09 35.42 23.71
N ALA A 838 29.31 36.14 22.61
CA ALA A 838 29.82 35.56 21.36
C ALA A 838 31.24 35.00 21.52
N ARG A 839 32.11 35.66 22.29
CA ARG A 839 33.46 35.15 22.62
C ARG A 839 33.42 33.92 23.52
N LEU A 840 32.50 33.88 24.50
CA LEU A 840 32.29 32.70 25.33
C LEU A 840 31.81 31.49 24.51
N ARG A 841 30.91 31.71 23.53
CA ARG A 841 30.51 30.67 22.57
C ARG A 841 31.67 30.23 21.67
N ALA A 842 32.48 31.16 21.17
CA ALA A 842 33.65 30.83 20.36
C ALA A 842 34.67 29.98 21.15
N ALA A 843 34.92 30.33 22.41
CA ALA A 843 35.76 29.53 23.30
C ALA A 843 35.14 28.15 23.58
N ALA A 844 33.84 28.08 23.85
CA ALA A 844 33.13 26.82 24.09
C ALA A 844 33.13 25.89 22.88
N ILE A 845 33.02 26.41 21.65
CA ILE A 845 33.15 25.61 20.42
C ILE A 845 34.55 24.99 20.33
N ARG A 846 35.59 25.74 20.73
CA ARG A 846 36.99 25.31 20.69
C ARG A 846 37.34 24.28 21.76
N ASP A 847 36.93 24.56 22.99
CA ASP A 847 37.44 23.89 24.19
C ASP A 847 36.38 23.00 24.88
N GLY A 848 35.12 23.07 24.43
CA GLY A 848 33.95 22.39 25.00
C GLY A 848 33.13 23.27 25.94
N TYR A 849 31.84 22.95 26.09
CA TYR A 849 30.96 23.60 27.07
C TYR A 849 31.23 23.07 28.48
N THR A 850 31.40 23.97 29.44
CA THR A 850 31.46 23.67 30.89
C THR A 850 30.27 24.27 31.60
N ASP A 851 29.87 23.71 32.75
CA ASP A 851 28.78 24.25 33.58
C ASP A 851 29.02 25.73 33.90
N GLU A 852 30.27 26.12 34.21
CA GLU A 852 30.66 27.51 34.45
C GLU A 852 30.42 28.42 33.22
N THR A 853 30.70 27.92 32.02
CA THR A 853 30.50 28.67 30.77
C THR A 853 29.01 28.82 30.45
N LEU A 854 28.23 27.76 30.70
CA LEU A 854 26.78 27.77 30.52
C LEU A 854 26.09 28.71 31.51
N GLU A 855 26.50 28.69 32.79
CA GLU A 855 26.01 29.62 33.80
C GLU A 855 26.32 31.08 33.44
N LYS A 856 27.54 31.36 32.96
CA LYS A 856 27.92 32.70 32.48
C LYS A 856 27.08 33.13 31.28
N LEU A 857 26.93 32.27 30.27
CA LEU A 857 26.12 32.56 29.07
C LEU A 857 24.64 32.77 29.41
N ALA A 858 24.11 32.05 30.39
CA ALA A 858 22.73 32.22 30.87
C ALA A 858 22.52 33.54 31.62
N ALA A 859 23.56 34.06 32.28
CA ALA A 859 23.52 35.31 33.05
C ALA A 859 23.75 36.58 32.23
N ILE A 860 24.21 36.48 30.97
CA ILE A 860 24.48 37.65 30.12
C ILE A 860 23.20 38.14 29.43
N ASP A 861 22.94 39.44 29.57
CA ASP A 861 21.83 40.15 28.92
C ASP A 861 22.20 40.55 27.49
N GLU A 862 22.01 39.62 26.55
CA GLU A 862 22.27 39.83 25.13
C GLU A 862 21.09 40.51 24.42
N GLU A 863 21.36 41.53 23.61
CA GLU A 863 20.41 42.14 22.69
C GLU A 863 20.50 41.48 21.30
N VAL A 864 21.72 41.17 20.87
CA VAL A 864 22.01 40.44 19.64
C VAL A 864 22.70 39.12 19.96
N THR A 865 22.08 38.02 19.57
CA THR A 865 22.64 36.68 19.73
C THR A 865 23.12 36.15 18.39
N LEU A 866 24.38 35.70 18.36
CA LEU A 866 24.94 34.92 17.25
C LEU A 866 24.70 33.44 17.50
N VAL A 867 24.18 32.75 16.49
CA VAL A 867 23.91 31.31 16.52
C VAL A 867 24.74 30.64 15.44
N ALA A 868 25.52 29.62 15.81
CA ALA A 868 26.37 28.85 14.91
C ALA A 868 26.35 27.37 15.30
N GLY A 869 25.86 26.50 14.42
CA GLY A 869 25.83 25.07 14.72
C GLY A 869 25.02 24.24 13.74
N ARG A 870 24.82 22.97 14.11
CA ARG A 870 23.96 22.04 13.39
C ARG A 870 22.56 22.10 13.96
N ILE A 871 21.59 22.05 13.06
CA ILE A 871 20.17 21.95 13.37
C ILE A 871 19.71 20.49 13.20
N SER A 872 19.40 19.76 14.27
CA SER A 872 18.96 18.36 14.15
C SER A 872 17.53 18.21 13.62
N THR A 873 17.30 17.33 12.65
CA THR A 873 15.94 16.90 12.23
C THR A 873 15.50 15.65 13.01
N TRP A 874 14.29 15.65 13.59
CA TRP A 874 13.79 14.53 14.42
C TRP A 874 13.00 13.52 13.58
N TYR A 875 13.63 12.92 12.56
CA TYR A 875 13.01 11.82 11.79
C TYR A 875 13.91 10.58 11.77
N GLY A 876 13.43 9.49 12.37
CA GLY A 876 14.02 8.15 12.20
C GLY A 876 15.40 7.90 12.81
N LYS A 877 15.75 8.44 13.99
CA LYS A 877 17.08 8.23 14.62
C LYS A 877 18.28 8.51 13.69
N GLU A 878 18.10 9.26 12.60
CA GLU A 878 19.21 9.81 11.81
C GLU A 878 19.45 11.25 12.27
N THR A 879 20.62 11.49 12.86
CA THR A 879 21.08 12.80 13.35
C THR A 879 21.55 13.68 12.18
N GLY A 880 20.66 13.91 11.22
CA GLY A 880 20.89 14.66 9.99
C GLY A 880 20.80 16.17 10.21
N GLY A 881 21.83 16.79 10.79
CA GLY A 881 21.89 18.23 11.03
C GLY A 881 21.80 19.10 9.75
N LEU A 882 21.20 20.29 9.78
CA LEU A 882 21.42 21.37 8.78
C LEU A 882 22.49 22.34 9.30
N ALA A 883 23.49 22.68 8.48
CA ALA A 883 24.50 23.68 8.82
C ALA A 883 23.87 25.07 8.90
N THR A 884 24.11 25.82 9.98
CA THR A 884 23.43 27.11 10.19
C THR A 884 24.27 28.13 10.94
N ALA A 885 24.25 29.37 10.45
CA ALA A 885 24.90 30.53 11.05
C ALA A 885 24.04 31.80 10.83
N PHE A 886 23.56 32.45 11.90
CA PHE A 886 22.75 33.67 11.81
C PHE A 886 22.82 34.54 13.08
N ALA A 887 22.26 35.74 13.02
CA ALA A 887 22.03 36.63 14.16
C ALA A 887 20.54 36.82 14.46
N CYS A 888 20.20 36.95 15.74
CA CYS A 888 18.87 37.30 16.22
C CYS A 888 18.90 38.55 17.07
N ARG A 889 17.88 39.39 16.94
CA ARG A 889 17.63 40.51 17.83
C ARG A 889 16.51 40.17 18.80
N ARG A 890 16.70 40.52 20.06
CA ARG A 890 15.68 40.41 21.11
C ARG A 890 14.47 41.30 20.80
N ASP A 891 13.26 40.74 20.96
CA ASP A 891 11.99 41.45 20.88
C ASP A 891 11.34 41.46 22.27
N ALA A 892 11.56 42.54 23.02
CA ALA A 892 11.04 42.68 24.38
C ALA A 892 9.50 42.65 24.45
N GLY A 893 8.80 43.07 23.39
CA GLY A 893 7.33 43.07 23.35
C GLY A 893 6.77 41.67 23.21
N LEU A 894 7.34 40.85 22.31
CA LEU A 894 6.95 39.44 22.18
C LEU A 894 7.27 38.65 23.46
N LEU A 895 8.42 38.91 24.09
CA LEU A 895 8.79 38.26 25.34
C LEU A 895 7.81 38.59 26.47
N ALA A 896 7.49 39.87 26.66
CA ALA A 896 6.49 40.27 27.64
C ALA A 896 5.11 39.65 27.36
N THR A 897 4.78 39.43 26.08
CA THR A 897 3.54 38.76 25.69
C THR A 897 3.53 37.27 26.04
N VAL A 898 4.65 36.57 25.86
CA VAL A 898 4.80 35.16 26.26
C VAL A 898 4.79 35.01 27.79
N GLU A 899 5.49 35.88 28.51
CA GLU A 899 5.48 35.92 29.97
C GLU A 899 4.06 36.15 30.50
N ALA A 900 3.35 37.14 29.94
CA ALA A 900 1.96 37.38 30.26
C ALA A 900 1.09 36.15 29.95
N ALA A 901 1.28 35.47 28.82
CA ALA A 901 0.56 34.23 28.50
C ALA A 901 0.83 33.11 29.52
N CYS A 902 2.08 32.96 29.98
CA CYS A 902 2.45 32.01 31.03
C CYS A 902 1.73 32.31 32.35
N ASP A 903 1.61 33.59 32.72
CA ASP A 903 0.86 34.00 33.91
C ASP A 903 -0.64 33.68 33.80
N ARG A 904 -1.17 33.53 32.58
CA ARG A 904 -2.56 33.13 32.32
C ARG A 904 -2.79 31.63 32.25
N LEU A 905 -1.78 30.78 32.45
CA LEU A 905 -1.96 29.32 32.43
C LEU A 905 -2.96 28.83 33.50
N GLY A 906 -3.07 29.56 34.62
CA GLY A 906 -4.10 29.31 35.63
C GLY A 906 -5.52 29.51 35.09
N ASP A 907 -5.71 30.55 34.27
CA ASP A 907 -6.97 30.85 33.61
C ASP A 907 -7.28 29.86 32.49
N VAL A 908 -6.26 29.41 31.74
CA VAL A 908 -6.39 28.31 30.77
C VAL A 908 -6.84 27.03 31.49
N ALA A 909 -6.22 26.70 32.63
CA ALA A 909 -6.60 25.52 33.41
C ALA A 909 -8.03 25.64 33.97
N ALA A 910 -8.45 26.84 34.38
CA ALA A 910 -9.84 27.10 34.78
C ALA A 910 -10.80 26.92 33.60
N ARG A 911 -10.46 27.48 32.44
CA ARG A 911 -11.28 27.40 31.23
C ARG A 911 -11.45 25.96 30.73
N LEU A 912 -10.38 25.16 30.76
CA LEU A 912 -10.44 23.73 30.41
C LEU A 912 -11.33 22.94 31.39
N ARG A 913 -11.32 23.28 32.69
CA ARG A 913 -12.24 22.67 33.67
C ARG A 913 -13.70 23.06 33.43
N ASP A 914 -13.95 24.31 33.06
CA ASP A 914 -15.30 24.77 32.68
C ASP A 914 -15.78 24.09 31.39
N LEU A 915 -14.85 23.79 30.47
CA LEU A 915 -15.14 23.05 29.25
C LEU A 915 -15.50 21.60 29.56
N HIS A 916 -14.73 20.93 30.42
CA HIS A 916 -15.00 19.56 30.87
C HIS A 916 -14.37 19.29 32.25
N ALA A 917 -15.18 18.87 33.22
CA ALA A 917 -14.82 18.86 34.65
C ALA A 917 -13.59 17.99 35.02
N HIS A 918 -13.26 17.00 34.20
CA HIS A 918 -12.13 16.09 34.42
C HIS A 918 -10.82 16.52 33.76
N LEU A 919 -10.83 17.58 32.97
CA LEU A 919 -9.60 18.08 32.34
C LEU A 919 -8.70 18.75 33.37
N ARG A 920 -7.41 18.46 33.27
CA ARG A 920 -6.35 19.09 34.06
C ARG A 920 -5.25 19.53 33.11
N LEU A 921 -4.71 20.72 33.37
CA LEU A 921 -3.46 21.14 32.76
C LEU A 921 -2.33 20.68 33.68
N GLY A 922 -1.42 19.85 33.15
CA GLY A 922 -0.23 19.44 33.86
C GLY A 922 0.71 20.62 34.13
N ALA A 923 1.67 20.41 35.03
CA ALA A 923 2.77 21.36 35.14
C ALA A 923 3.53 21.36 33.81
N LEU A 924 3.45 22.47 33.08
CA LEU A 924 4.42 22.72 32.02
C LEU A 924 5.78 22.76 32.71
N PRO A 925 6.78 21.99 32.27
CA PRO A 925 8.11 22.08 32.83
C PRO A 925 8.56 23.55 32.85
N ALA A 926 9.19 24.02 33.93
CA ALA A 926 9.62 25.43 34.01
C ALA A 926 10.58 25.83 32.86
N PHE A 927 11.24 24.83 32.28
CA PHE A 927 12.07 24.96 31.10
C PHE A 927 11.28 24.97 29.79
N VAL A 928 10.03 24.51 29.74
CA VAL A 928 9.23 24.34 28.52
C VAL A 928 8.81 25.66 27.86
N PRO A 929 8.43 26.75 28.55
CA PRO A 929 8.28 28.06 27.90
C PRO A 929 9.60 28.58 27.30
N ALA A 930 10.75 28.16 27.86
CA ALA A 930 12.11 28.49 27.42
C ALA A 930 12.72 27.47 26.43
N ASP A 931 12.15 26.27 26.31
CA ASP A 931 12.59 25.15 25.47
C ASP A 931 11.71 24.95 24.23
N LEU A 932 10.51 25.51 24.22
CA LEU A 932 9.52 25.31 23.15
C LEU A 932 9.69 26.15 21.90
N PHE A 933 10.63 27.09 21.86
CA PHE A 933 10.77 27.96 20.72
C PHE A 933 11.80 27.39 19.74
N PHE A 934 11.43 26.24 19.19
CA PHE A 934 12.11 25.52 18.13
C PHE A 934 12.23 26.37 16.86
N MET A 935 13.19 26.15 15.98
CA MET A 935 13.15 26.83 14.67
C MET A 935 12.07 26.17 13.79
N ALA A 936 11.29 26.96 13.04
CA ALA A 936 10.18 26.43 12.24
C ALA A 936 10.58 26.27 10.79
N GLY A 937 10.38 25.10 10.20
CA GLY A 937 10.84 24.82 8.85
C GLY A 937 10.11 23.78 8.09
N GLU A 938 9.99 24.02 6.80
CA GLU A 938 9.46 23.05 5.87
C GLU A 938 10.62 22.52 5.03
N GLY A 939 10.79 21.20 5.02
CA GLY A 939 11.74 20.52 4.15
C GLY A 939 10.98 19.56 3.25
N ASN A 940 11.36 19.55 1.98
CA ASN A 940 10.62 18.90 0.91
C ASN A 940 10.53 17.37 1.01
N ARG A 941 11.42 16.73 1.77
CA ARG A 941 11.50 15.27 1.90
C ARG A 941 11.02 14.71 3.23
N HIS A 942 10.81 15.54 4.24
CA HIS A 942 10.53 15.08 5.61
C HIS A 942 9.60 16.06 6.36
N PRO A 943 8.26 15.88 6.29
CA PRO A 943 7.29 16.72 6.96
C PRO A 943 7.07 16.27 8.41
N LYS A 944 7.47 17.07 9.38
CA LYS A 944 6.81 17.12 10.69
C LYS A 944 6.61 18.58 11.06
N HIS A 945 5.55 18.91 11.82
CA HIS A 945 5.48 20.18 12.55
C HIS A 945 6.77 20.36 13.34
N VAL A 946 7.31 21.57 13.30
CA VAL A 946 8.32 22.06 14.23
C VAL A 946 9.44 21.05 14.43
N ALA A 947 10.29 20.89 13.42
CA ALA A 947 11.51 20.16 13.67
C ALA A 947 12.24 20.86 14.82
N TYR A 948 12.56 20.09 15.86
CA TYR A 948 13.22 20.53 17.06
C TYR A 948 14.64 20.97 16.71
N PHE A 949 14.72 22.16 16.15
CA PHE A 949 15.91 22.74 15.60
C PHE A 949 16.59 23.50 16.72
N LEU A 950 17.21 22.75 17.62
CA LEU A 950 18.20 23.33 18.50
C LEU A 950 19.51 23.36 17.72
N PRO A 951 20.19 24.52 17.63
CA PRO A 951 21.61 24.52 17.36
C PRO A 951 22.27 23.58 18.39
N GLU A 952 23.28 22.82 17.99
CA GLU A 952 24.19 22.12 18.92
C GLU A 952 24.96 23.10 19.86
N ASP A 953 24.66 24.39 19.81
CA ASP A 953 25.05 25.40 20.80
C ASP A 953 24.27 25.21 22.12
N GLU A 954 24.89 24.53 23.08
CA GLU A 954 24.36 24.32 24.43
C GLU A 954 24.05 25.65 25.15
N GLY A 955 24.77 26.73 24.85
CA GLY A 955 24.52 28.06 25.42
C GLY A 955 23.20 28.69 24.98
N VAL A 956 22.71 28.36 23.78
CA VAL A 956 21.37 28.75 23.31
C VAL A 956 20.28 27.87 23.97
N LYS A 957 20.56 26.58 24.22
CA LYS A 957 19.62 25.66 24.88
C LYS A 957 19.23 26.13 26.28
N HIS A 958 20.17 26.69 27.01
CA HIS A 958 19.93 27.17 28.37
C HIS A 958 19.42 28.63 28.44
N SER A 959 19.13 29.27 27.30
CA SER A 959 18.62 30.65 27.28
C SER A 959 17.10 30.72 27.11
N PRO A 960 16.37 31.42 28.00
CA PRO A 960 14.91 31.46 27.98
C PRO A 960 14.30 32.34 26.89
N PHE A 961 15.04 33.28 26.32
CA PHE A 961 14.48 34.33 25.45
C PHE A 961 14.97 34.29 24.00
N LYS A 962 16.13 33.68 23.75
CA LYS A 962 16.81 33.70 22.44
C LYS A 962 16.07 32.85 21.39
N LYS A 963 15.38 31.80 21.86
CA LYS A 963 14.59 30.88 21.04
C LYS A 963 13.29 31.53 20.50
N THR A 964 12.63 32.36 21.31
CA THR A 964 11.33 32.99 21.02
C THR A 964 11.35 33.92 19.81
N CYS A 965 12.36 34.80 19.71
CA CYS A 965 12.42 35.81 18.65
C CYS A 965 12.69 35.20 17.27
N TYR A 966 13.59 34.23 17.19
CA TYR A 966 13.88 33.54 15.93
C TYR A 966 12.63 32.82 15.40
N PHE A 967 12.00 32.01 16.24
CA PHE A 967 10.84 31.23 15.86
C PHE A 967 9.66 32.09 15.42
N ALA A 968 9.37 33.16 16.18
CA ALA A 968 8.29 34.07 15.85
C ALA A 968 8.41 34.62 14.43
N ASN A 969 9.63 34.98 14.01
CA ASN A 969 9.90 35.51 12.68
C ASN A 969 9.79 34.43 11.59
N THR A 970 10.32 33.23 11.85
CA THR A 970 10.23 32.13 10.89
C THR A 970 8.79 31.66 10.71
N HIS A 971 8.05 31.45 11.79
CA HIS A 971 6.66 31.02 11.74
C HIS A 971 5.75 32.08 11.10
N ARG A 972 6.00 33.37 11.36
CA ARG A 972 5.33 34.47 10.65
C ARG A 972 5.60 34.42 9.15
N GLY A 973 6.84 34.13 8.76
CA GLY A 973 7.24 33.91 7.37
C GLY A 973 6.51 32.74 6.71
N LEU A 974 6.44 31.58 7.38
CA LEU A 974 5.72 30.39 6.90
C LEU A 974 4.23 30.67 6.68
N VAL A 975 3.56 31.24 7.69
CA VAL A 975 2.14 31.59 7.62
C VAL A 975 1.91 32.59 6.48
N GLY A 976 2.74 33.64 6.39
CA GLY A 976 2.62 34.65 5.35
C GLY A 976 2.85 34.13 3.92
N ALA A 977 3.78 33.19 3.73
CA ALA A 977 4.15 32.66 2.43
C ALA A 977 3.25 31.51 1.94
N LEU A 978 2.68 30.71 2.86
CA LEU A 978 1.97 29.47 2.50
C LEU A 978 0.54 29.41 3.02
N GLY A 979 0.34 29.57 4.34
CA GLY A 979 -0.98 29.41 4.95
C GLY A 979 -1.97 30.52 4.55
N LEU A 980 -1.51 31.76 4.54
CA LEU A 980 -2.35 32.93 4.25
C LEU A 980 -2.83 33.02 2.80
N PRO A 981 -1.98 32.74 1.78
CA PRO A 981 -2.43 32.64 0.40
C PRO A 981 -3.53 31.58 0.21
N LEU A 982 -3.35 30.38 0.81
CA LEU A 982 -4.38 29.32 0.77
C LEU A 982 -5.68 29.76 1.43
N ALA A 983 -5.59 30.40 2.61
CA ALA A 983 -6.74 30.93 3.32
C ALA A 983 -7.49 31.99 2.49
N ARG A 984 -6.79 32.91 1.82
CA ARG A 984 -7.43 33.93 0.97
C ARG A 984 -8.14 33.34 -0.24
N GLU A 985 -7.65 32.21 -0.74
CA GLU A 985 -8.25 31.51 -1.88
C GLU A 985 -9.48 30.69 -1.48
N ILE A 986 -9.41 29.99 -0.34
CA ILE A 986 -10.35 28.93 0.04
C ILE A 986 -11.29 29.35 1.18
N LEU A 987 -10.89 30.20 2.12
CA LEU A 987 -11.74 30.57 3.27
C LEU A 987 -12.60 31.80 2.99
N ASP A 988 -13.87 31.72 3.41
CA ASP A 988 -14.79 32.85 3.44
C ASP A 988 -15.56 32.87 4.76
N LEU A 989 -15.09 33.68 5.71
CA LEU A 989 -15.72 33.80 7.03
C LEU A 989 -16.68 34.99 7.15
N GLY A 990 -17.17 35.50 6.01
CA GLY A 990 -18.11 36.64 5.97
C GLY A 990 -17.49 38.01 6.34
N ARG A 991 -16.19 38.06 6.61
CA ARG A 991 -15.39 39.27 6.83
C ARG A 991 -14.02 39.10 6.16
N PRO A 992 -13.37 40.20 5.70
CA PRO A 992 -12.00 40.12 5.21
C PRO A 992 -11.11 39.49 6.27
N LEU A 993 -10.31 38.50 5.87
CA LEU A 993 -9.27 37.95 6.75
C LEU A 993 -8.40 39.12 7.22
N PRO A 994 -8.36 39.44 8.53
CA PRO A 994 -7.75 40.66 9.09
C PRO A 994 -6.22 40.63 9.06
N VAL A 995 -5.63 39.89 8.13
CA VAL A 995 -4.26 39.42 8.23
C VAL A 995 -3.37 40.22 7.29
N ASP A 996 -3.01 41.42 7.75
CA ASP A 996 -1.77 42.04 7.29
C ASP A 996 -0.59 41.44 8.08
N VAL A 997 0.56 41.27 7.43
CA VAL A 997 1.74 40.64 8.02
C VAL A 997 2.35 41.49 9.15
N ALA A 998 1.97 42.76 9.26
CA ALA A 998 2.48 43.71 10.25
C ALA A 998 1.73 43.64 11.60
N GLY A 999 0.44 43.30 11.60
CA GLY A 999 -0.42 43.15 12.78
C GLY A 999 -0.47 41.72 13.34
N PHE A 1000 -0.06 40.72 12.54
CA PHE A 1000 -0.14 39.29 12.88
C PHE A 1000 1.05 38.75 13.70
N GLY A 1001 1.82 39.63 14.34
CA GLY A 1001 3.10 39.24 14.93
C GLY A 1001 3.02 38.31 16.14
N VAL A 1002 1.90 38.34 16.86
CA VAL A 1002 1.73 37.74 18.20
C VAL A 1002 1.01 36.39 18.17
N LEU A 1003 0.00 36.23 17.30
CA LEU A 1003 -0.84 35.02 17.28
C LEU A 1003 -0.07 33.72 16.99
N PRO A 1004 0.90 33.66 16.06
CA PRO A 1004 1.72 32.46 15.88
C PRO A 1004 2.51 32.07 17.13
N VAL A 1005 2.99 33.06 17.90
CA VAL A 1005 3.74 32.83 19.13
C VAL A 1005 2.83 32.26 20.23
N LEU A 1006 1.66 32.88 20.40
CA LEU A 1006 0.66 32.40 21.36
C LEU A 1006 0.06 31.05 20.97
N GLY A 1007 -0.14 30.80 19.68
CA GLY A 1007 -0.68 29.54 19.17
C GLY A 1007 0.23 28.36 19.45
N VAL A 1008 1.55 28.53 19.33
CA VAL A 1008 2.52 27.47 19.63
C VAL A 1008 2.63 27.23 21.14
N HIS A 1009 2.62 28.30 21.94
CA HIS A 1009 2.53 28.17 23.39
C HIS A 1009 1.26 27.41 23.81
N ALA A 1010 0.13 27.71 23.16
CA ALA A 1010 -1.13 27.02 23.38
C ALA A 1010 -1.09 25.54 22.92
N HIS A 1011 -0.44 25.24 21.80
CA HIS A 1011 -0.26 23.89 21.27
C HIS A 1011 0.48 22.98 22.26
N GLU A 1012 1.58 23.46 22.85
CA GLU A 1012 2.21 22.68 23.92
C GLU A 1012 1.29 22.53 25.12
N ALA A 1013 0.66 23.62 25.58
CA ALA A 1013 -0.25 23.52 26.70
C ALA A 1013 -1.31 22.42 26.46
N GLY A 1014 -1.75 22.26 25.20
CA GLY A 1014 -2.55 21.16 24.69
C GLY A 1014 -1.99 19.76 24.96
N HIS A 1015 -0.69 19.50 24.71
CA HIS A 1015 -0.05 18.20 25.00
C HIS A 1015 -0.03 17.84 26.49
N PHE A 1016 -0.05 18.84 27.38
CA PHE A 1016 -0.09 18.63 28.83
C PHE A 1016 -1.51 18.61 29.40
N VAL A 1017 -2.53 18.74 28.55
CA VAL A 1017 -3.91 18.47 28.94
C VAL A 1017 -4.08 16.97 29.12
N HIS A 1018 -4.52 16.58 30.31
CA HIS A 1018 -4.71 15.18 30.65
C HIS A 1018 -5.93 14.98 31.56
N ARG A 1019 -6.26 13.71 31.76
CA ARG A 1019 -7.31 13.22 32.66
C ARG A 1019 -6.74 12.12 33.53
N GLU A 1020 -7.12 12.09 34.80
CA GLU A 1020 -6.67 11.06 35.74
C GLU A 1020 -7.07 9.65 35.26
N GLY A 1021 -6.13 8.71 35.28
CA GLY A 1021 -6.34 7.31 34.86
C GLY A 1021 -6.33 7.07 33.34
N GLY A 1022 -6.25 8.12 32.53
CA GLY A 1022 -6.16 8.05 31.08
C GLY A 1022 -4.73 7.85 30.57
N GLY A 1023 -4.59 7.29 29.37
CA GLY A 1023 -3.28 7.19 28.74
C GLY A 1023 -3.28 6.61 27.33
N PHE A 1024 -2.29 6.99 26.54
CA PHE A 1024 -2.18 6.64 25.12
C PHE A 1024 -1.63 5.23 24.86
N LYS A 1025 -1.14 4.51 25.89
CA LYS A 1025 -0.44 3.22 25.72
C LYS A 1025 -1.29 2.16 25.03
N ALA A 1026 -2.55 2.02 25.45
CA ALA A 1026 -3.45 1.01 24.88
C ALA A 1026 -3.84 1.34 23.43
N LEU A 1027 -4.07 2.63 23.14
CA LEU A 1027 -4.38 3.11 21.79
C LEU A 1027 -3.17 2.94 20.86
N ASN A 1028 -1.97 3.28 21.32
CA ASN A 1028 -0.71 3.13 20.58
C ASN A 1028 -0.40 1.66 20.23
N ALA A 1029 -0.78 0.72 21.10
CA ALA A 1029 -0.65 -0.71 20.83
C ALA A 1029 -1.67 -1.21 19.80
N ALA A 1030 -2.87 -0.63 19.76
CA ALA A 1030 -3.95 -1.00 18.85
C ALA A 1030 -3.75 -0.42 17.44
N ASP A 1031 -3.41 0.87 17.35
CA ASP A 1031 -3.10 1.57 16.11
C ASP A 1031 -2.20 2.75 16.42
N ARG A 1032 -0.91 2.59 16.16
CA ARG A 1032 0.10 3.62 16.43
C ARG A 1032 -0.14 4.88 15.60
N TRP A 1033 -0.60 4.76 14.36
CA TRP A 1033 -0.82 5.93 13.50
C TRP A 1033 -2.00 6.75 14.01
N ALA A 1034 -3.15 6.09 14.19
CA ALA A 1034 -4.34 6.74 14.76
C ALA A 1034 -4.06 7.32 16.15
N SER A 1035 -3.27 6.63 16.99
CA SER A 1035 -2.88 7.13 18.30
C SER A 1035 -2.08 8.42 18.21
N VAL A 1036 -1.11 8.51 17.29
CA VAL A 1036 -0.29 9.72 17.14
C VAL A 1036 -1.12 10.84 16.51
N THR A 1037 -1.91 10.57 15.47
CA THR A 1037 -2.80 11.56 14.86
C THR A 1037 -3.77 12.16 15.87
N LEU A 1038 -4.42 11.33 16.69
CA LEU A 1038 -5.38 11.81 17.68
C LEU A 1038 -4.72 12.60 18.83
N GLN A 1039 -3.46 12.30 19.17
CA GLN A 1039 -2.69 13.12 20.12
C GLN A 1039 -2.45 14.53 19.56
N GLU A 1040 -2.10 14.66 18.28
CA GLU A 1040 -1.95 15.97 17.63
C GLU A 1040 -3.28 16.71 17.52
N VAL A 1041 -4.35 16.03 17.10
CA VAL A 1041 -5.72 16.60 17.08
C VAL A 1041 -6.12 17.13 18.45
N ALA A 1042 -5.78 16.41 19.52
CA ALA A 1042 -6.04 16.87 20.88
C ALA A 1042 -5.23 18.10 21.26
N ALA A 1043 -3.92 18.10 21.00
CA ALA A 1043 -3.06 19.25 21.23
C ALA A 1043 -3.61 20.49 20.53
N ASP A 1044 -3.87 20.40 19.22
CA ASP A 1044 -4.41 21.49 18.40
C ASP A 1044 -5.77 22.00 18.86
N THR A 1045 -6.67 21.08 19.20
CA THR A 1045 -8.04 21.45 19.59
C THR A 1045 -8.05 22.18 20.94
N PHE A 1046 -7.31 21.66 21.93
CA PHE A 1046 -7.20 22.34 23.23
C PHE A 1046 -6.43 23.66 23.12
N ALA A 1047 -5.42 23.71 22.23
CA ALA A 1047 -4.66 24.91 21.94
C ALA A 1047 -5.52 26.02 21.37
N LEU A 1048 -6.33 25.74 20.35
CA LEU A 1048 -7.23 26.74 19.78
C LEU A 1048 -8.21 27.26 20.82
N VAL A 1049 -8.77 26.39 21.67
CA VAL A 1049 -9.68 26.83 22.74
C VAL A 1049 -8.95 27.71 23.76
N ALA A 1050 -7.74 27.34 24.19
CA ALA A 1050 -6.94 28.15 25.10
C ALA A 1050 -6.55 29.50 24.47
N LEU A 1051 -6.16 29.49 23.20
CA LEU A 1051 -5.78 30.67 22.44
C LEU A 1051 -6.96 31.63 22.28
N ALA A 1052 -8.09 31.15 21.76
CA ALA A 1052 -9.24 31.98 21.44
C ALA A 1052 -10.00 32.46 22.69
N ASP A 1053 -10.10 31.64 23.74
CA ASP A 1053 -10.90 31.99 24.94
C ASP A 1053 -10.09 32.78 25.98
N VAL A 1054 -8.75 32.68 25.98
CA VAL A 1054 -7.91 33.24 27.07
C VAL A 1054 -6.75 34.06 26.53
N LEU A 1055 -5.85 33.45 25.75
CA LEU A 1055 -4.54 34.07 25.46
C LEU A 1055 -4.61 35.23 24.46
N ALA A 1056 -5.33 35.05 23.35
CA ALA A 1056 -5.48 36.11 22.34
C ALA A 1056 -6.25 37.33 22.90
N PRO A 1057 -7.40 37.17 23.59
CA PRO A 1057 -8.07 38.30 24.24
C PRO A 1057 -7.22 39.02 25.28
N ALA A 1058 -6.42 38.28 26.06
CA ALA A 1058 -5.48 38.87 27.02
C ALA A 1058 -4.38 39.70 26.34
N ALA A 1059 -4.01 39.34 25.11
CA ALA A 1059 -3.06 40.09 24.27
C ALA A 1059 -3.73 41.17 23.40
N GLY A 1060 -5.03 41.41 23.55
CA GLY A 1060 -5.77 42.42 22.79
C GLY A 1060 -6.22 41.98 21.39
N HIS A 1061 -6.14 40.69 21.08
CA HIS A 1061 -6.61 40.11 19.81
C HIS A 1061 -7.98 39.44 19.96
N PRO A 1062 -8.94 39.67 19.05
CA PRO A 1062 -10.24 39.04 19.10
C PRO A 1062 -10.15 37.53 18.77
N ALA A 1063 -11.05 36.73 19.35
CA ALA A 1063 -11.07 35.27 19.18
C ALA A 1063 -11.18 34.81 17.71
N GLU A 1064 -11.86 35.60 16.88
CA GLU A 1064 -12.03 35.37 15.45
C GLU A 1064 -10.73 35.46 14.65
N GLU A 1065 -9.74 36.24 15.09
CA GLU A 1065 -8.39 36.21 14.50
C GLU A 1065 -7.66 34.90 14.78
N ALA A 1066 -7.83 34.34 15.99
CA ALA A 1066 -7.26 33.04 16.36
C ALA A 1066 -7.89 31.90 15.55
N VAL A 1067 -9.20 31.94 15.31
CA VAL A 1067 -9.91 30.98 14.45
C VAL A 1067 -9.41 31.06 13.00
N ALA A 1068 -9.29 32.27 12.45
CA ALA A 1068 -8.80 32.47 11.09
C ALA A 1068 -7.35 31.97 10.92
N TYR A 1069 -6.48 32.25 11.90
CA TYR A 1069 -5.12 31.74 11.94
C TYR A 1069 -5.08 30.20 11.93
N HIS A 1070 -5.86 29.55 12.80
CA HIS A 1070 -5.88 28.09 12.91
C HIS A 1070 -6.38 27.41 11.63
N LEU A 1071 -7.45 27.93 11.02
CA LEU A 1071 -7.96 27.38 9.76
C LEU A 1071 -6.97 27.54 8.59
N ALA A 1072 -6.20 28.63 8.57
CA ALA A 1072 -5.12 28.81 7.60
C ALA A 1072 -4.04 27.73 7.76
N GLU A 1073 -3.69 27.39 8.99
CA GLU A 1073 -2.76 26.29 9.29
C GLU A 1073 -3.36 24.93 8.91
N CYS A 1074 -4.64 24.68 9.18
CA CYS A 1074 -5.30 23.45 8.72
C CYS A 1074 -5.17 23.26 7.21
N LEU A 1075 -5.46 24.32 6.42
CA LEU A 1075 -5.34 24.27 4.95
C LEU A 1075 -3.90 24.04 4.50
N ARG A 1076 -2.92 24.68 5.13
CA ARG A 1076 -1.49 24.48 4.84
C ARG A 1076 -1.08 23.02 5.00
N TYR A 1077 -1.56 22.34 6.04
CA TYR A 1077 -1.23 20.92 6.25
C TYR A 1077 -1.96 19.96 5.32
N VAL A 1078 -3.21 20.25 4.96
CA VAL A 1078 -3.97 19.42 4.00
C VAL A 1078 -3.41 19.54 2.58
N ASP A 1079 -2.95 20.73 2.16
CA ASP A 1079 -2.34 20.98 0.84
C ASP A 1079 -1.09 20.11 0.59
N ARG A 1080 -0.39 19.72 1.65
CA ARG A 1080 0.81 18.86 1.58
C ARG A 1080 0.52 17.39 1.29
N GLY A 1081 -0.74 16.97 1.40
CA GLY A 1081 -1.18 15.61 1.13
C GLY A 1081 -1.48 14.80 2.39
N LEU A 1082 -2.46 13.90 2.24
CA LEU A 1082 -2.97 13.04 3.32
C LEU A 1082 -2.24 11.69 3.35
N GLY A 1083 -2.14 11.11 4.54
CA GLY A 1083 -1.46 9.84 4.82
C GLY A 1083 0.06 9.93 4.88
N LEU A 1084 0.64 11.12 4.69
CA LEU A 1084 2.09 11.31 4.73
C LEU A 1084 2.61 11.54 6.16
N PHE A 1085 1.81 12.20 7.01
CA PHE A 1085 2.17 12.52 8.39
C PHE A 1085 0.90 12.67 9.27
N PRO A 1086 0.99 12.33 10.57
CA PRO A 1086 -0.17 12.36 11.47
C PRO A 1086 -0.88 13.71 11.57
N ASP A 1087 -0.13 14.81 11.47
CA ASP A 1087 -0.62 16.18 11.62
C ASP A 1087 -1.53 16.58 10.43
N GLY A 1088 -1.21 16.15 9.21
CA GLY A 1088 -2.03 16.41 8.02
C GLY A 1088 -3.36 15.65 8.08
N ASP A 1089 -3.30 14.40 8.52
CA ASP A 1089 -4.49 13.59 8.79
C ASP A 1089 -5.32 14.19 9.93
N GLY A 1090 -4.66 14.78 10.94
CA GLY A 1090 -5.29 15.45 12.07
C GLY A 1090 -5.98 16.77 11.70
N MET A 1091 -5.35 17.60 10.86
CA MET A 1091 -5.93 18.84 10.36
C MET A 1091 -7.10 18.57 9.41
N TYR A 1092 -7.00 17.53 8.58
CA TYR A 1092 -8.13 17.04 7.78
C TYR A 1092 -9.29 16.60 8.69
N LEU A 1093 -9.00 15.85 9.75
CA LEU A 1093 -10.00 15.37 10.71
C LEU A 1093 -10.75 16.54 11.36
N GLN A 1094 -10.04 17.59 11.77
CA GLN A 1094 -10.64 18.80 12.34
C GLN A 1094 -11.60 19.47 11.34
N LEU A 1095 -11.17 19.70 10.10
CA LEU A 1095 -12.02 20.30 9.05
C LEU A 1095 -13.24 19.43 8.73
N SER A 1096 -13.04 18.12 8.62
CA SER A 1096 -14.10 17.14 8.34
C SER A 1096 -15.16 17.14 9.44
N TYR A 1097 -14.73 17.14 10.71
CA TYR A 1097 -15.61 17.24 11.87
C TYR A 1097 -16.46 18.53 11.85
N LEU A 1098 -15.84 19.69 11.58
CA LEU A 1098 -16.54 20.97 11.50
C LEU A 1098 -17.56 21.02 10.37
N VAL A 1099 -17.23 20.48 9.19
CA VAL A 1099 -18.18 20.42 8.06
C VAL A 1099 -19.34 19.49 8.36
N SER A 1100 -19.10 18.33 8.97
CA SER A 1100 -20.15 17.40 9.38
C SER A 1100 -21.09 17.96 10.46
N LEU A 1101 -20.62 18.92 11.27
CA LEU A 1101 -21.46 19.67 12.22
C LEU A 1101 -22.16 20.89 11.61
N GLY A 1102 -21.87 21.24 10.36
CA GLY A 1102 -22.31 22.49 9.74
C GLY A 1102 -21.70 23.73 10.40
N ALA A 1103 -20.53 23.60 11.05
CA ALA A 1103 -19.73 24.71 11.57
C ALA A 1103 -18.92 25.39 10.47
N LEU A 1104 -18.53 24.59 9.49
CA LEU A 1104 -18.09 25.05 8.19
C LEU A 1104 -19.02 24.45 7.14
N GLU A 1105 -19.18 25.14 6.03
CA GLU A 1105 -19.85 24.66 4.83
C GLU A 1105 -18.83 24.65 3.69
N LEU A 1106 -18.65 23.50 3.03
CA LEU A 1106 -17.87 23.46 1.80
C LEU A 1106 -18.78 23.77 0.62
N VAL A 1107 -18.58 24.94 0.01
CA VAL A 1107 -19.20 25.35 -1.25
C VAL A 1107 -18.30 24.86 -2.40
N PRO A 1108 -18.74 23.91 -3.24
CA PRO A 1108 -17.94 23.44 -4.37
C PRO A 1108 -17.71 24.56 -5.39
N GLY A 1109 -16.51 24.64 -5.96
CA GLY A 1109 -16.23 25.53 -7.09
C GLY A 1109 -16.81 25.00 -8.40
N GLY A 1110 -17.17 25.90 -9.32
CA GLY A 1110 -17.45 25.58 -10.73
C GLY A 1110 -16.17 25.45 -11.57
N GLU A 1111 -16.29 25.17 -12.88
CA GLU A 1111 -15.15 25.10 -13.81
C GLU A 1111 -14.26 26.36 -13.71
N GLY A 1112 -13.01 26.18 -13.26
CA GLY A 1112 -12.03 27.27 -13.14
C GLY A 1112 -12.10 28.11 -11.85
N THR A 1113 -12.96 27.74 -10.88
CA THR A 1113 -13.05 28.43 -9.58
C THR A 1113 -12.72 27.48 -8.42
N PRO A 1114 -11.96 27.92 -7.40
CA PRO A 1114 -11.61 27.08 -6.25
C PRO A 1114 -12.85 26.84 -5.36
N PRO A 1115 -12.94 25.68 -4.68
CA PRO A 1115 -13.94 25.45 -3.65
C PRO A 1115 -13.70 26.39 -2.46
N ARG A 1116 -14.79 26.76 -1.75
CA ARG A 1116 -14.73 27.65 -0.58
C ARG A 1116 -15.26 27.00 0.68
N LEU A 1117 -14.55 27.17 1.78
CA LEU A 1117 -15.02 26.88 3.14
C LEU A 1117 -15.64 28.14 3.74
N CYS A 1118 -16.96 28.11 3.91
CA CYS A 1118 -17.76 29.21 4.42
C CYS A 1118 -18.17 28.96 5.87
N GLY A 1119 -18.15 29.98 6.72
CA GLY A 1119 -18.63 29.81 8.10
C GLY A 1119 -18.53 31.07 8.95
N ASP A 1120 -19.20 31.07 10.10
CA ASP A 1120 -19.10 32.13 11.09
C ASP A 1120 -18.03 31.76 12.13
N PRO A 1121 -17.04 32.64 12.43
CA PRO A 1121 -15.96 32.34 13.37
C PRO A 1121 -16.42 31.89 14.77
N GLU A 1122 -17.50 32.45 15.30
CA GLU A 1122 -18.03 32.07 16.62
C GLU A 1122 -18.61 30.66 16.58
N VAL A 1123 -19.27 30.32 15.47
CA VAL A 1123 -19.86 29.00 15.23
C VAL A 1123 -18.78 27.94 15.03
N VAL A 1124 -17.69 28.28 14.33
CA VAL A 1124 -16.52 27.42 14.18
C VAL A 1124 -15.87 27.16 15.54
N LEU A 1125 -15.66 28.20 16.35
CA LEU A 1125 -15.09 28.07 17.69
C LEU A 1125 -15.96 27.20 18.60
N ALA A 1126 -17.28 27.29 18.52
CA ALA A 1126 -18.19 26.38 19.22
C ALA A 1126 -18.05 24.92 18.75
N GLY A 1127 -17.78 24.69 17.46
CA GLY A 1127 -17.45 23.37 16.90
C GLY A 1127 -16.18 22.77 17.51
N PHE A 1128 -15.13 23.58 17.66
CA PHE A 1128 -13.89 23.14 18.33
C PHE A 1128 -14.08 22.85 19.82
N ARG A 1129 -14.89 23.66 20.53
CA ARG A 1129 -15.26 23.35 21.92
C ARG A 1129 -16.01 22.02 22.04
N SER A 1130 -16.84 21.67 21.05
CA SER A 1130 -17.48 20.34 20.97
C SER A 1130 -16.44 19.24 20.78
N LEU A 1131 -15.54 19.39 19.80
CA LEU A 1131 -14.47 18.42 19.54
C LEU A 1131 -13.58 18.18 20.77
N ALA A 1132 -13.22 19.25 21.50
CA ALA A 1132 -12.44 19.19 22.72
C ALA A 1132 -13.07 18.30 23.80
N ARG A 1133 -14.40 18.37 23.97
CA ARG A 1133 -15.14 17.51 24.89
C ARG A 1133 -15.17 16.06 24.41
N VAL A 1134 -15.38 15.83 23.12
CA VAL A 1134 -15.32 14.48 22.53
C VAL A 1134 -13.95 13.84 22.78
N LEU A 1135 -12.86 14.58 22.59
CA LEU A 1135 -11.50 14.09 22.85
C LEU A 1135 -11.24 13.83 24.34
N ALA A 1136 -11.84 14.61 25.23
CA ALA A 1136 -11.76 14.40 26.68
C ALA A 1136 -12.40 13.07 27.14
N ASP A 1137 -13.50 12.66 26.49
CA ASP A 1137 -14.27 11.46 26.84
C ASP A 1137 -13.95 10.22 26.01
N THR A 1138 -13.20 10.39 24.92
CA THR A 1138 -12.73 9.27 24.09
C THR A 1138 -11.24 9.05 24.35
N LEU A 1139 -10.41 9.93 23.79
CA LEU A 1139 -8.96 9.83 23.80
C LEU A 1139 -8.38 9.92 25.21
N LEU A 1140 -8.65 11.02 25.94
CA LEU A 1140 -8.06 11.23 27.27
C LEU A 1140 -8.69 10.33 28.34
N ALA A 1141 -9.87 9.76 28.09
CA ALA A 1141 -10.47 8.73 28.95
C ALA A 1141 -9.81 7.35 28.77
N GLY A 1142 -8.99 7.17 27.74
CA GLY A 1142 -8.38 5.88 27.39
C GLY A 1142 -9.34 4.91 26.68
N ASP A 1143 -10.45 5.39 26.12
CA ASP A 1143 -11.39 4.57 25.36
C ASP A 1143 -10.84 4.33 23.94
N VAL A 1144 -10.13 3.22 23.78
CA VAL A 1144 -9.49 2.83 22.52
C VAL A 1144 -10.50 2.68 21.39
N GLU A 1145 -11.67 2.10 21.64
CA GLU A 1145 -12.64 1.81 20.58
C GLU A 1145 -13.24 3.10 20.01
N ARG A 1146 -13.67 4.02 20.89
CA ARG A 1146 -14.24 5.31 20.47
C ARG A 1146 -13.18 6.25 19.89
N SER A 1147 -11.94 6.19 20.38
CA SER A 1147 -10.83 6.93 19.79
C SER A 1147 -10.59 6.49 18.34
N LEU A 1148 -10.51 5.18 18.09
CA LEU A 1148 -10.37 4.67 16.72
C LEU A 1148 -11.60 4.95 15.85
N ALA A 1149 -12.80 5.03 16.44
CA ALA A 1149 -14.00 5.44 15.71
C ALA A 1149 -13.92 6.91 15.29
N LEU A 1150 -13.53 7.82 16.19
CA LEU A 1150 -13.31 9.23 15.88
C LEU A 1150 -12.32 9.41 14.71
N TYR A 1151 -11.18 8.69 14.75
CA TYR A 1151 -10.21 8.72 13.66
C TYR A 1151 -10.76 8.14 12.35
N ARG A 1152 -11.48 7.01 12.40
CA ARG A 1152 -12.09 6.41 11.21
C ARG A 1152 -13.21 7.25 10.60
N ASP A 1153 -13.97 7.96 11.41
CA ASP A 1153 -15.19 8.64 10.93
C ASP A 1153 -14.84 10.01 10.31
N PHE A 1154 -13.86 10.70 10.90
CA PHE A 1154 -13.51 12.06 10.50
C PHE A 1154 -12.12 12.19 9.85
N GLY A 1155 -11.21 11.24 10.06
CA GLY A 1155 -9.89 11.24 9.42
C GLY A 1155 -9.93 10.86 7.93
N PRO A 1156 -8.79 10.90 7.22
CA PRO A 1156 -8.72 10.66 5.77
C PRO A 1156 -9.12 9.26 5.32
N ALA A 1157 -9.07 8.27 6.23
CA ALA A 1157 -9.55 6.92 5.98
C ALA A 1157 -11.08 6.77 6.09
N GLY A 1158 -11.77 7.81 6.57
CA GLY A 1158 -13.21 7.85 6.70
C GLY A 1158 -13.96 8.15 5.41
N GLN A 1159 -15.25 7.77 5.37
CA GLN A 1159 -16.14 7.94 4.22
C GLN A 1159 -16.60 9.41 4.02
N ALA A 1160 -15.99 10.40 4.68
CA ALA A 1160 -16.39 11.80 4.61
C ALA A 1160 -16.08 12.40 3.23
N ARG A 1161 -17.00 12.20 2.28
CA ARG A 1161 -17.02 12.85 0.95
C ARG A 1161 -17.13 14.39 1.02
N HIS A 1162 -17.32 14.94 2.22
CA HIS A 1162 -17.57 16.36 2.47
C HIS A 1162 -16.41 17.27 2.06
N LEU A 1163 -15.16 16.82 2.17
CA LEU A 1163 -13.98 17.59 1.75
C LEU A 1163 -13.39 17.15 0.41
N ALA A 1164 -14.02 16.20 -0.30
CA ALA A 1164 -13.50 15.69 -1.56
C ALA A 1164 -13.24 16.77 -2.63
N PRO A 1165 -14.11 17.80 -2.80
CA PRO A 1165 -13.82 18.90 -3.72
C PRO A 1165 -12.60 19.73 -3.31
N LEU A 1166 -12.43 19.97 -2.00
CA LEU A 1166 -11.26 20.67 -1.46
C LEU A 1166 -9.98 19.88 -1.73
N VAL A 1167 -9.98 18.58 -1.41
CA VAL A 1167 -8.84 17.70 -1.65
C VAL A 1167 -8.51 17.65 -3.14
N ALA A 1168 -9.49 17.44 -4.02
CA ALA A 1168 -9.31 17.43 -5.47
C ALA A 1168 -8.71 18.74 -6.02
N HIS A 1169 -9.14 19.89 -5.50
CA HIS A 1169 -8.54 21.17 -5.85
C HIS A 1169 -7.06 21.23 -5.46
N LEU A 1170 -6.75 20.90 -4.21
CA LEU A 1170 -5.39 20.93 -3.69
C LEU A 1170 -4.44 19.96 -4.43
N SER A 1171 -4.92 18.81 -4.97
CA SER A 1171 -4.04 17.87 -5.75
C SER A 1171 -3.46 18.50 -6.99
N THR A 1172 -4.28 19.34 -7.61
CA THR A 1172 -4.00 19.86 -8.95
C THR A 1172 -3.12 21.10 -8.87
N ARG A 1173 -2.92 21.64 -7.67
CA ARG A 1173 -1.99 22.73 -7.43
C ARG A 1173 -0.57 22.19 -7.52
N PRO A 1174 0.35 22.89 -8.21
CA PRO A 1174 1.76 22.59 -8.12
C PRO A 1174 2.20 22.72 -6.67
N GLY A 1175 2.77 21.66 -6.10
CA GLY A 1175 3.15 21.61 -4.70
C GLY A 1175 4.12 22.74 -4.38
N ALA A 1176 3.81 23.52 -3.34
CA ALA A 1176 4.71 24.52 -2.79
C ALA A 1176 5.29 23.99 -1.49
N SER A 1177 6.60 24.02 -1.35
CA SER A 1177 7.19 24.05 0.00
C SER A 1177 8.45 24.90 -0.02
N LEU A 1178 8.85 25.30 1.18
CA LEU A 1178 9.95 26.21 1.34
C LEU A 1178 11.27 25.42 1.36
N GLU A 1179 12.30 25.96 0.74
CA GLU A 1179 13.69 25.64 1.08
C GLU A 1179 14.22 26.73 2.00
N TYR A 1180 14.96 26.31 3.03
CA TYR A 1180 15.64 27.25 3.89
C TYR A 1180 16.87 27.80 3.21
N LEU A 1181 16.80 29.07 2.83
CA LEU A 1181 17.96 29.90 2.63
C LEU A 1181 17.92 30.98 3.71
N GLN A 1182 18.77 30.88 4.72
CA GLN A 1182 19.07 32.04 5.55
C GLN A 1182 20.03 32.92 4.76
N GLU A 1183 19.50 33.89 4.04
CA GLU A 1183 20.37 34.91 3.45
C GLU A 1183 20.85 35.88 4.54
N PRO A 1184 22.11 36.35 4.46
CA PRO A 1184 22.69 37.20 5.49
C PRO A 1184 21.91 38.51 5.65
N ALA A 1185 21.87 39.03 6.87
CA ALA A 1185 21.40 40.37 7.13
C ALA A 1185 22.20 41.36 6.27
N GLY A 1186 21.55 41.91 5.23
CA GLY A 1186 22.13 42.90 4.32
C GLY A 1186 22.31 42.48 2.85
N ALA A 1187 21.96 41.25 2.44
CA ALA A 1187 22.11 40.81 1.06
C ALA A 1187 20.88 41.05 0.14
N VAL A 1188 20.04 42.06 0.42
CA VAL A 1188 19.00 42.45 -0.56
C VAL A 1188 19.60 43.37 -1.61
N SER A 1189 20.09 42.80 -2.70
CA SER A 1189 20.12 43.47 -4.00
C SER A 1189 19.33 42.68 -5.04
N SER A 1190 18.02 42.95 -5.08
CA SER A 1190 17.27 43.21 -6.32
C SER A 1190 17.32 42.16 -7.45
N ALA A 1191 17.07 40.86 -7.19
CA ALA A 1191 16.98 39.92 -8.31
C ALA A 1191 16.07 38.68 -8.15
N VAL A 1192 15.08 38.62 -7.24
CA VAL A 1192 13.99 37.61 -7.38
C VAL A 1192 12.67 38.18 -6.85
N VAL A 1193 12.08 39.09 -7.62
CA VAL A 1193 10.64 39.41 -7.50
C VAL A 1193 9.91 38.52 -8.49
N LEU A 1194 9.07 37.63 -7.95
CA LEU A 1194 7.86 37.03 -8.52
C LEU A 1194 7.73 37.11 -10.06
N ALA A 1195 7.89 35.98 -10.74
CA ALA A 1195 7.39 35.79 -12.10
C ALA A 1195 6.47 34.55 -12.14
N SER A 1196 5.16 34.86 -12.13
CA SER A 1196 3.97 34.06 -12.52
C SER A 1196 3.78 32.64 -11.98
#